data_AF-A0A9Q5CLZ2-F1
#
_entry.id   AF-A0A9Q5CLZ2-F1
#
_cell.length_a   1.000
_cell.length_b   1.000
_cell.length_c   1.000
_cell.angle_alpha   90.00
_cell.angle_beta   90.00
_cell.angle_gamma   90.00
#
_symmetry.space_group_name_H-M   'P 1'
#
loop_
_entity.id
_entity.type
_entity.pdbx_description
1 polymer ?
#
loop_
_entity_poly.entity_id
_entity_poly.type
_entity_poly.pdbx_seq_one_letter_code
_entity_poly.pdbx_strand_id
1 'polypeptide(L)'
;MKFIDLFAGIGESRIAFEKEGFECVFSAEPNPEYRDVYEDNFGERPFEDIENINIEDIPPFDILVSKYLIPPYHYEKMRIRTEISERNQDIMFKLWEIINNRKPQMVILESITGILICKIDNDTTIIQLIIETFENLGYEVEYRNLKSIDFGLPIYMEKTFIVAKNMRYSNNNFDFNDLKTNNNKADDYGRILAGGVKYYNENIETDKYHSSGTICSVDGRLAFTRTFSDTYIFIPEENIVRRLSVDESYRIKGFPQNFKKSFRESKAYRDVSTARCIPMVQAVAKIIKRNEINKMGDKFMPESIYRTKEEVLARGREAIGVPFKDIDKSNKLKEVKGGAGKMIEEDWFGIKNNNMAAPDFAEAGVELKVTPYFKNSKGLRAKERLVCNIINYETENLEDFYKSSYWKKNETTLLMSYRDRIPEINAERKKEKKASLSAEEKYELKKQFTIDEVALFKIPEKDLKIIKNDWMIIANKIRNNKAHEISESDTRYLAACTKGSTAEKSLRRQRDVNAVKARERAYSLKPSYMTYILNSYIYGEDIDENIIKDYENIDSVDLESYIRNKLKPYFGKSQAEMKKELGIDSNAKSLNQLLISKALSVSDIENSSEFKKADIKVKTIRVECDGNNIEQHMSFPFVKFMDLINEEWEESSTKENMIDKTYMFVIFKKDNMYNQDKNNSKYTQEHLFLNNIMFWQISEKDAIEVKKVWEKAREVIRNGAGLRKKARGQGFIMKNDLPKSKDNRVAHMRPHTSESGYTANSPYADILPSGEYMTKQCFWFNRKFILEQIRKNIL
;
A
#
# COMPACT_ATOMS: atom_id res chain seq x y z
N MET A 1 -16.01 1.94 27.36
CA MET A 1 -16.91 1.55 26.25
C MET A 1 -18.24 1.11 26.83
N LYS A 2 -19.32 1.44 26.14
CA LYS A 2 -20.72 1.12 26.49
C LYS A 2 -21.20 -0.07 25.67
N PHE A 3 -21.95 -0.97 26.26
CA PHE A 3 -22.53 -2.12 25.55
C PHE A 3 -24.02 -2.30 25.88
N ILE A 4 -24.71 -3.00 25.00
CA ILE A 4 -26.08 -3.49 25.23
C ILE A 4 -26.10 -5.01 25.28
N ASP A 5 -26.97 -5.57 26.11
CA ASP A 5 -27.13 -7.02 26.30
C ASP A 5 -28.52 -7.48 25.87
N LEU A 6 -28.62 -8.04 24.67
CA LEU A 6 -29.88 -8.56 24.12
C LEU A 6 -29.99 -10.07 24.37
N PHE A 7 -31.19 -10.54 24.71
CA PHE A 7 -31.40 -11.88 25.27
C PHE A 7 -30.46 -12.10 26.45
N ALA A 8 -30.57 -11.16 27.40
CA ALA A 8 -29.64 -10.99 28.50
C ALA A 8 -29.65 -12.19 29.48
N GLY A 9 -30.70 -13.02 29.43
CA GLY A 9 -30.88 -14.12 30.37
C GLY A 9 -30.95 -13.58 31.79
N ILE A 10 -30.19 -14.20 32.69
CA ILE A 10 -30.05 -13.73 34.07
C ILE A 10 -28.81 -12.83 34.27
N GLY A 11 -28.21 -12.33 33.17
CA GLY A 11 -27.17 -11.29 33.18
C GLY A 11 -25.73 -11.79 33.14
N GLU A 12 -25.49 -12.95 32.54
CA GLU A 12 -24.16 -13.56 32.45
C GLU A 12 -23.20 -12.74 31.62
N SER A 13 -23.68 -12.17 30.50
CA SER A 13 -22.90 -11.28 29.65
C SER A 13 -22.61 -9.97 30.37
N ARG A 14 -23.59 -9.40 31.08
CA ARG A 14 -23.37 -8.21 31.90
C ARG A 14 -22.27 -8.42 32.94
N ILE A 15 -22.33 -9.50 33.72
CA ILE A 15 -21.28 -9.85 34.69
C ILE A 15 -19.90 -9.93 34.01
N ALA A 16 -19.83 -10.61 32.86
CA ALA A 16 -18.58 -10.79 32.13
C ALA A 16 -17.98 -9.46 31.63
N PHE A 17 -18.80 -8.58 31.05
CA PHE A 17 -18.37 -7.30 30.49
C PHE A 17 -18.09 -6.26 31.59
N GLU A 18 -18.93 -6.13 32.62
CA GLU A 18 -18.71 -5.19 33.71
C GLU A 18 -17.44 -5.53 34.53
N LYS A 19 -17.13 -6.83 34.69
CA LYS A 19 -15.87 -7.27 35.31
C LYS A 19 -14.64 -6.81 34.51
N GLU A 20 -14.80 -6.62 33.21
CA GLU A 20 -13.79 -6.03 32.32
C GLU A 20 -13.92 -4.50 32.20
N GLY A 21 -14.79 -3.84 32.95
CA GLY A 21 -14.90 -2.38 33.00
C GLY A 21 -15.68 -1.76 31.84
N PHE A 22 -16.50 -2.56 31.15
CA PHE A 22 -17.50 -2.04 30.22
C PHE A 22 -18.77 -1.62 30.97
N GLU A 23 -19.51 -0.66 30.44
CA GLU A 23 -20.74 -0.14 31.03
C GLU A 23 -21.96 -0.69 30.27
N CYS A 24 -22.87 -1.38 30.95
CA CYS A 24 -24.13 -1.84 30.35
C CYS A 24 -25.11 -0.66 30.32
N VAL A 25 -25.55 -0.23 29.13
CA VAL A 25 -26.47 0.91 29.00
C VAL A 25 -27.88 0.51 28.60
N PHE A 26 -28.09 -0.74 28.20
CA PHE A 26 -29.39 -1.28 27.84
C PHE A 26 -29.38 -2.80 27.90
N SER A 27 -30.49 -3.40 28.33
CA SER A 27 -30.68 -4.85 28.30
C SER A 27 -32.11 -5.22 27.89
N ALA A 28 -32.28 -6.36 27.21
CA ALA A 28 -33.58 -6.89 26.84
C ALA A 28 -33.67 -8.40 27.06
N GLU A 29 -34.79 -8.86 27.63
CA GLU A 29 -35.06 -10.26 27.92
C GLU A 29 -36.58 -10.55 27.88
N PRO A 30 -37.06 -11.34 26.91
CA PRO A 30 -38.50 -11.60 26.78
C PRO A 30 -39.07 -12.45 27.92
N ASN A 31 -38.26 -13.27 28.61
CA ASN A 31 -38.74 -14.10 29.71
C ASN A 31 -38.92 -13.26 31.01
N PRO A 32 -40.15 -13.07 31.51
CA PRO A 32 -40.38 -12.28 32.71
C PRO A 32 -39.67 -12.85 33.94
N GLU A 33 -39.51 -14.17 34.04
CA GLU A 33 -38.82 -14.79 35.18
C GLU A 33 -37.32 -14.49 35.17
N TYR A 34 -36.70 -14.38 33.98
CA TYR A 34 -35.30 -13.99 33.86
C TYR A 34 -35.12 -12.51 34.17
N ARG A 35 -36.08 -11.67 33.77
CA ARG A 35 -36.11 -10.24 34.13
C ARG A 35 -36.19 -10.02 35.64
N ASP A 36 -36.98 -10.82 36.36
CA ASP A 36 -37.07 -10.74 37.83
C ASP A 36 -35.70 -11.04 38.46
N VAL A 37 -35.04 -12.13 38.05
CA VAL A 37 -33.70 -12.48 38.56
C VAL A 37 -32.67 -11.44 38.17
N TYR A 38 -32.75 -10.87 36.97
CA TYR A 38 -31.86 -9.80 36.52
C TYR A 38 -32.05 -8.55 37.38
N GLU A 39 -33.29 -8.09 37.59
CA GLU A 39 -33.61 -6.93 38.42
C GLU A 39 -33.12 -7.10 39.86
N ASP A 40 -33.30 -8.29 40.44
CA ASP A 40 -32.81 -8.62 41.78
C ASP A 40 -31.29 -8.43 41.92
N ASN A 41 -30.52 -8.68 40.85
CA ASN A 41 -29.06 -8.64 40.86
C ASN A 41 -28.47 -7.29 40.41
N PHE A 42 -29.09 -6.61 39.45
CA PHE A 42 -28.55 -5.38 38.84
C PHE A 42 -29.35 -4.12 39.19
N GLY A 43 -30.51 -4.25 39.85
CA GLY A 43 -31.39 -3.11 40.17
C GLY A 43 -32.07 -2.48 38.95
N GLU A 44 -31.92 -3.10 37.78
CA GLU A 44 -32.47 -2.66 36.51
C GLU A 44 -33.27 -3.81 35.91
N ARG A 45 -34.54 -3.55 35.57
CA ARG A 45 -35.36 -4.54 34.88
C ARG A 45 -35.12 -4.44 33.37
N PRO A 46 -34.70 -5.52 32.69
CA PRO A 46 -34.52 -5.48 31.24
C PRO A 46 -35.81 -5.13 30.50
N PHE A 47 -35.65 -4.50 29.33
CA PHE A 47 -36.74 -4.36 28.37
C PHE A 47 -37.29 -5.74 28.01
N GLU A 48 -38.54 -5.80 27.56
CA GLU A 48 -39.19 -7.07 27.23
C GLU A 48 -38.67 -7.68 25.92
N ASP A 49 -39.53 -7.82 24.92
CA ASP A 49 -39.18 -8.37 23.62
C ASP A 49 -38.69 -7.27 22.69
N ILE A 50 -37.51 -7.44 22.11
CA ILE A 50 -36.93 -6.46 21.18
C ILE A 50 -37.80 -6.28 19.95
N GLU A 51 -38.66 -7.24 19.60
CA GLU A 51 -39.62 -7.13 18.49
C GLU A 51 -40.42 -5.81 18.55
N ASN A 52 -40.81 -5.39 19.76
CA ASN A 52 -41.64 -4.22 20.01
C ASN A 52 -40.85 -2.94 20.34
N ILE A 53 -39.51 -2.97 20.26
CA ILE A 53 -38.70 -1.81 20.64
C ILE A 53 -38.69 -0.75 19.54
N ASN A 54 -38.85 0.52 19.92
CA ASN A 54 -38.44 1.61 19.06
C ASN A 54 -36.91 1.75 19.15
N ILE A 55 -36.24 1.69 18.00
CA ILE A 55 -34.79 1.74 17.93
C ILE A 55 -34.26 3.00 18.59
N GLU A 56 -34.98 4.13 18.46
CA GLU A 56 -34.62 5.43 19.03
C GLU A 56 -34.47 5.42 20.56
N ASP A 57 -35.19 4.53 21.25
CA ASP A 57 -35.16 4.39 22.71
C ASP A 57 -33.91 3.66 23.22
N ILE A 58 -33.17 3.00 22.32
CA ILE A 58 -31.90 2.35 22.67
C ILE A 58 -30.82 3.43 22.88
N PRO A 59 -30.26 3.60 24.09
CA PRO A 59 -29.19 4.56 24.34
C PRO A 59 -27.96 4.31 23.46
N PRO A 60 -27.14 5.33 23.14
CA PRO A 60 -25.91 5.12 22.37
C PRO A 60 -24.97 4.09 23.00
N PHE A 61 -24.45 3.17 22.18
CA PHE A 61 -23.58 2.08 22.61
C PHE A 61 -22.50 1.76 21.57
N ASP A 62 -21.40 1.19 22.03
CA ASP A 62 -20.26 0.80 21.18
C ASP A 62 -20.36 -0.68 20.77
N ILE A 63 -20.85 -1.54 21.66
CA ILE A 63 -20.85 -3.00 21.49
C ILE A 63 -22.25 -3.57 21.67
N LEU A 64 -22.69 -4.41 20.74
CA LEU A 64 -23.89 -5.25 20.90
C LEU A 64 -23.48 -6.65 21.32
N VAL A 65 -23.97 -7.13 22.46
CA VAL A 65 -23.81 -8.52 22.89
C VAL A 65 -25.17 -9.20 22.83
N SER A 66 -25.26 -10.36 22.19
CA SER A 66 -26.54 -11.05 22.02
C SER A 66 -26.40 -12.57 21.96
N LYS A 67 -27.45 -13.27 22.38
CA LYS A 67 -27.58 -14.72 22.16
C LYS A 67 -28.25 -14.87 20.80
N TYR A 68 -27.57 -15.50 19.87
CA TYR A 68 -28.16 -15.74 18.57
C TYR A 68 -29.15 -16.89 18.65
N LEU A 69 -30.42 -16.57 18.50
CA LEU A 69 -31.49 -17.57 18.38
C LEU A 69 -31.33 -18.25 17.02
N ILE A 70 -31.00 -19.54 17.03
CA ILE A 70 -31.03 -20.32 15.80
C ILE A 70 -32.50 -20.51 15.41
N PRO A 71 -32.88 -20.26 14.15
CA PRO A 71 -34.11 -20.78 13.58
C PRO A 71 -34.30 -22.26 13.95
N PRO A 72 -35.50 -22.72 14.35
CA PRO A 72 -35.68 -24.08 14.82
C PRO A 72 -35.53 -25.08 13.66
N TYR A 73 -34.33 -25.64 13.52
CA TYR A 73 -34.15 -27.00 13.03
C TYR A 73 -33.53 -27.80 14.18
N HIS A 74 -34.40 -28.38 15.01
CA HIS A 74 -33.97 -29.15 16.18
C HIS A 74 -33.28 -30.44 15.77
N TYR A 75 -32.04 -30.63 16.23
CA TYR A 75 -31.37 -31.91 16.21
C TYR A 75 -31.80 -32.70 17.45
N GLU A 76 -32.77 -33.61 17.29
CA GLU A 76 -32.90 -34.85 18.08
C GLU A 76 -34.12 -35.65 17.59
N LYS A 77 -33.89 -36.51 16.57
CA LYS A 77 -34.76 -37.63 16.13
C LYS A 77 -36.21 -37.28 15.73
N MET A 78 -36.55 -37.60 14.47
CA MET A 78 -37.89 -37.72 13.85
C MET A 78 -38.53 -36.45 13.26
N ARG A 79 -38.81 -36.56 11.94
CA ARG A 79 -39.69 -35.73 11.10
C ARG A 79 -39.29 -34.26 10.91
N ILE A 80 -38.74 -34.02 9.72
CA ILE A 80 -38.70 -32.73 9.03
C ILE A 80 -40.05 -32.01 9.23
N ARG A 81 -40.05 -30.90 9.97
CA ARG A 81 -41.04 -29.83 9.82
C ARG A 81 -40.28 -28.61 9.32
N THR A 82 -40.64 -28.18 8.12
CA THR A 82 -40.00 -27.17 7.27
C THR A 82 -40.38 -25.73 7.60
N GLU A 83 -40.79 -25.44 8.84
CA GLU A 83 -41.39 -24.15 9.16
C GLU A 83 -40.68 -23.53 10.37
N ILE A 84 -40.01 -22.42 10.09
CA ILE A 84 -39.52 -21.50 11.11
C ILE A 84 -40.76 -20.88 11.77
N SER A 85 -40.81 -20.81 13.10
CA SER A 85 -41.85 -20.01 13.75
C SER A 85 -41.65 -18.54 13.36
N GLU A 86 -42.67 -17.90 12.76
CA GLU A 86 -42.66 -16.49 12.32
C GLU A 86 -41.96 -15.58 13.35
N ARG A 87 -42.31 -15.73 14.63
CA ARG A 87 -41.68 -15.02 15.76
C ARG A 87 -40.15 -15.01 15.78
N ASN A 88 -39.50 -16.14 15.51
CA ASN A 88 -38.03 -16.21 15.55
C ASN A 88 -37.39 -15.52 14.33
N GLN A 89 -38.10 -15.42 13.19
CA GLN A 89 -37.66 -14.60 12.07
C GLN A 89 -37.81 -13.12 12.40
N ASP A 90 -38.95 -12.73 12.96
CA ASP A 90 -39.25 -11.33 13.30
C ASP A 90 -38.23 -10.77 14.29
N ILE A 91 -37.90 -11.54 15.32
CA ILE A 91 -36.84 -11.22 16.29
C ILE A 91 -35.48 -11.05 15.59
N MET A 92 -35.15 -11.92 14.64
CA MET A 92 -33.90 -11.85 13.90
C MET A 92 -33.84 -10.63 12.98
N PHE A 93 -34.92 -10.34 12.26
CA PHE A 93 -35.04 -9.13 11.45
C PHE A 93 -34.87 -7.88 12.31
N LYS A 94 -35.47 -7.87 13.51
CA LYS A 94 -35.35 -6.76 14.44
C LYS A 94 -33.92 -6.57 14.93
N LEU A 95 -33.20 -7.65 15.22
CA LEU A 95 -31.77 -7.58 15.56
C LEU A 95 -30.96 -6.96 14.41
N TRP A 96 -31.20 -7.37 13.16
CA TRP A 96 -30.54 -6.79 11.99
C TRP A 96 -30.92 -5.32 11.78
N GLU A 97 -32.18 -4.95 12.04
CA GLU A 97 -32.67 -3.58 12.00
C GLU A 97 -31.91 -2.69 13.01
N ILE A 98 -31.75 -3.17 14.25
CA ILE A 98 -30.97 -2.48 15.29
C ILE A 98 -29.51 -2.31 14.85
N ILE A 99 -28.86 -3.37 14.36
CA ILE A 99 -27.46 -3.32 13.89
C ILE A 99 -27.31 -2.33 12.73
N ASN A 100 -28.23 -2.35 11.76
CA ASN A 100 -28.17 -1.48 10.60
C ASN A 100 -28.36 0.00 10.96
N ASN A 101 -29.27 0.31 11.89
CA ASN A 101 -29.55 1.69 12.30
C ASN A 101 -28.49 2.23 13.27
N ARG A 102 -28.06 1.43 14.25
CA ARG A 102 -27.14 1.88 15.31
C ARG A 102 -25.67 1.72 14.97
N LYS A 103 -25.34 0.89 13.96
CA LYS A 103 -23.97 0.65 13.46
C LYS A 103 -22.91 0.53 14.58
N PRO A 104 -23.10 -0.36 15.58
CA PRO A 104 -22.12 -0.53 16.67
C PRO A 104 -20.73 -0.84 16.14
N GLN A 105 -19.71 -0.49 16.92
CA GLN A 105 -18.32 -0.81 16.60
C GLN A 105 -18.11 -2.31 16.50
N MET A 106 -18.75 -3.08 17.38
CA MET A 106 -18.64 -4.53 17.40
C MET A 106 -19.98 -5.19 17.74
N VAL A 107 -20.25 -6.32 17.10
CA VAL A 107 -21.39 -7.19 17.42
C VAL A 107 -20.85 -8.56 17.83
N ILE A 108 -21.32 -9.07 18.96
CA ILE A 108 -20.88 -10.33 19.54
C ILE A 108 -22.11 -11.20 19.71
N LEU A 109 -22.11 -12.31 18.99
CA LEU A 109 -23.18 -13.29 18.99
C LEU A 109 -22.68 -14.61 19.54
N GLU A 110 -23.37 -15.16 20.53
CA GLU A 110 -23.14 -16.54 20.99
C GLU A 110 -24.26 -17.46 20.49
N SER A 111 -23.90 -18.61 19.92
CA SER A 111 -24.86 -19.66 19.58
C SER A 111 -24.35 -21.08 19.88
N ILE A 112 -25.21 -22.08 19.72
CA ILE A 112 -24.79 -23.49 19.77
C ILE A 112 -23.96 -23.83 18.52
N THR A 113 -23.04 -24.80 18.66
CA THR A 113 -22.16 -25.23 17.56
C THR A 113 -22.87 -25.75 16.33
N GLY A 114 -24.11 -26.22 16.49
CA GLY A 114 -24.98 -26.63 15.37
C GLY A 114 -25.21 -25.53 14.33
N ILE A 115 -25.01 -24.25 14.66
CA ILE A 115 -25.16 -23.13 13.71
C ILE A 115 -24.24 -23.25 12.49
N LEU A 116 -23.09 -23.91 12.64
CA LEU A 116 -22.09 -24.07 11.57
C LEU A 116 -22.52 -25.06 10.48
N ILE A 117 -23.44 -25.97 10.81
CA ILE A 117 -23.89 -27.05 9.91
C ILE A 117 -25.38 -26.95 9.58
N CYS A 118 -26.11 -26.08 10.28
CA CYS A 118 -27.53 -25.88 10.06
C CYS A 118 -27.74 -25.23 8.69
N LYS A 119 -28.58 -25.84 7.87
CA LYS A 119 -28.88 -25.40 6.51
C LYS A 119 -30.25 -24.73 6.43
N ILE A 120 -30.35 -23.71 5.59
CA ILE A 120 -31.62 -23.03 5.26
C ILE A 120 -32.22 -23.66 4.00
N ASP A 121 -31.37 -24.07 3.06
CA ASP A 121 -31.70 -24.82 1.85
C ASP A 121 -30.58 -25.84 1.52
N ASN A 122 -30.57 -26.44 0.32
CA ASN A 122 -29.59 -27.47 -0.01
C ASN A 122 -28.13 -26.97 -0.01
N ASP A 123 -27.89 -25.69 -0.27
CA ASP A 123 -26.58 -25.14 -0.59
C ASP A 123 -26.09 -24.08 0.41
N THR A 124 -26.99 -23.51 1.23
CA THR A 124 -26.69 -22.40 2.13
C THR A 124 -26.85 -22.76 3.60
N THR A 125 -25.79 -22.55 4.38
CA THR A 125 -25.81 -22.67 5.85
C THR A 125 -26.21 -21.35 6.52
N ILE A 126 -26.76 -21.44 7.73
CA ILE A 126 -27.14 -20.26 8.54
C ILE A 126 -25.91 -19.37 8.80
N ILE A 127 -24.74 -19.96 9.06
CA ILE A 127 -23.52 -19.18 9.30
C ILE A 127 -23.09 -18.39 8.06
N GLN A 128 -23.25 -18.94 6.85
CA GLN A 128 -22.96 -18.21 5.61
C GLN A 128 -23.89 -17.01 5.45
N LEU A 129 -25.19 -17.18 5.68
CA LEU A 129 -26.15 -16.07 5.62
C LEU A 129 -25.81 -14.97 6.64
N ILE A 130 -25.41 -15.34 7.86
CA ILE A 130 -24.99 -14.37 8.89
C ILE A 130 -23.78 -13.57 8.43
N ILE A 131 -22.77 -14.24 7.86
CA ILE A 131 -21.55 -13.60 7.35
C ILE A 131 -21.90 -12.64 6.22
N GLU A 132 -22.64 -13.10 5.20
CA GLU A 132 -23.07 -12.28 4.07
C GLU A 132 -23.89 -11.06 4.53
N THR A 133 -24.78 -11.24 5.51
CA THR A 133 -25.58 -10.15 6.06
C THR A 133 -24.69 -9.10 6.74
N PHE A 134 -23.73 -9.51 7.56
CA PHE A 134 -22.79 -8.59 8.19
C PHE A 134 -21.88 -7.89 7.18
N GLU A 135 -21.36 -8.60 6.17
CA GLU A 135 -20.55 -8.03 5.10
C GLU A 135 -21.31 -6.94 4.33
N ASN A 136 -22.57 -7.22 3.97
CA ASN A 136 -23.47 -6.24 3.35
C ASN A 136 -23.74 -5.02 4.25
N LEU A 137 -23.74 -5.21 5.57
CA LEU A 137 -23.90 -4.13 6.55
C LEU A 137 -22.61 -3.35 6.83
N GLY A 138 -21.48 -3.75 6.25
CA GLY A 138 -20.18 -3.11 6.40
C GLY A 138 -19.33 -3.66 7.56
N TYR A 139 -19.51 -4.93 7.93
CA TYR A 139 -18.76 -5.59 8.99
C TYR A 139 -17.85 -6.69 8.46
N GLU A 140 -16.67 -6.84 9.07
CA GLU A 140 -15.80 -8.00 8.92
C GLU A 140 -16.14 -9.03 10.01
N VAL A 141 -16.36 -10.29 9.65
CA VAL A 141 -16.81 -11.33 10.57
C VAL A 141 -15.73 -12.35 10.86
N GLU A 142 -15.52 -12.64 12.13
CA GLU A 142 -14.77 -13.80 12.60
C GLU A 142 -15.67 -14.68 13.48
N TYR A 143 -15.49 -15.99 13.45
CA TYR A 143 -16.15 -16.88 14.39
C TYR A 143 -15.25 -18.02 14.85
N ARG A 144 -15.46 -18.49 16.08
CA ARG A 144 -14.71 -19.60 16.66
C ARG A 144 -15.56 -20.41 17.63
N ASN A 145 -15.37 -21.72 17.63
CA ASN A 145 -15.89 -22.58 18.69
C ASN A 145 -15.01 -22.45 19.92
N LEU A 146 -15.62 -22.02 21.02
CA LEU A 146 -14.98 -21.91 22.32
C LEU A 146 -15.48 -23.05 23.21
N LYS A 147 -14.57 -23.69 23.93
CA LYS A 147 -14.89 -24.74 24.91
C LYS A 147 -14.70 -24.19 26.31
N SER A 148 -15.70 -24.32 27.17
CA SER A 148 -15.67 -23.85 28.57
C SER A 148 -14.46 -24.34 29.36
N ILE A 149 -13.98 -25.56 29.05
CA ILE A 149 -12.78 -26.15 29.67
C ILE A 149 -11.51 -25.35 29.43
N ASP A 150 -11.40 -24.66 28.28
CA ASP A 150 -10.21 -23.87 27.92
C ASP A 150 -10.12 -22.57 28.75
N PHE A 151 -11.21 -22.24 29.46
CA PHE A 151 -11.36 -21.06 30.31
C PHE A 151 -11.48 -21.43 31.80
N GLY A 152 -11.03 -22.64 32.17
CA GLY A 152 -10.94 -23.08 33.56
C GLY A 152 -12.24 -23.58 34.18
N LEU A 153 -13.29 -23.84 33.39
CA LEU A 153 -14.53 -24.39 33.91
C LEU A 153 -14.48 -25.93 33.96
N PRO A 154 -14.99 -26.56 35.05
CA PRO A 154 -14.97 -28.02 35.20
C PRO A 154 -16.09 -28.74 34.42
N ILE A 155 -16.81 -28.02 33.57
CA ILE A 155 -17.89 -28.52 32.71
C ILE A 155 -17.51 -28.42 31.25
N TYR A 156 -17.86 -29.41 30.44
CA TYR A 156 -17.72 -29.33 28.97
C TYR A 156 -18.95 -28.72 28.32
N MET A 157 -18.78 -27.54 27.74
CA MET A 157 -19.74 -26.86 26.89
C MET A 157 -18.99 -26.20 25.75
N GLU A 158 -19.49 -26.41 24.53
CA GLU A 158 -18.91 -25.82 23.33
C GLU A 158 -19.96 -24.90 22.69
N LYS A 159 -19.54 -23.68 22.38
CA LYS A 159 -20.38 -22.62 21.80
C LYS A 159 -19.64 -21.93 20.67
N THR A 160 -20.36 -21.53 19.63
CA THR A 160 -19.82 -20.70 18.57
C THR A 160 -19.99 -19.25 18.95
N PHE A 161 -18.88 -18.53 19.04
CA PHE A 161 -18.87 -17.07 19.14
C PHE A 161 -18.63 -16.49 17.76
N ILE A 162 -19.46 -15.54 17.36
CA ILE A 162 -19.34 -14.78 16.11
C ILE A 162 -19.12 -13.32 16.51
N VAL A 163 -18.03 -12.75 16.05
CA VAL A 163 -17.65 -11.36 16.31
C VAL A 163 -17.60 -10.64 14.97
N ALA A 164 -18.50 -9.68 14.80
CA ALA A 164 -18.54 -8.81 13.63
C ALA A 164 -17.96 -7.44 14.00
N LYS A 165 -16.95 -7.00 13.26
CA LYS A 165 -16.20 -5.75 13.46
C LYS A 165 -16.64 -4.77 12.40
N ASN A 166 -17.16 -3.61 12.80
CA ASN A 166 -17.60 -2.61 11.83
C ASN A 166 -16.37 -2.00 11.14
N MET A 167 -16.30 -2.14 9.81
CA MET A 167 -15.16 -1.71 9.00
C MET A 167 -14.98 -0.19 8.97
N ARG A 168 -16.00 0.58 9.39
CA ARG A 168 -15.88 2.04 9.54
C ARG A 168 -14.87 2.43 10.63
N TYR A 169 -14.68 1.56 11.63
CA TYR A 169 -13.75 1.81 12.72
C TYR A 169 -12.45 1.04 12.43
N SER A 170 -11.44 1.76 11.93
CA SER A 170 -10.15 1.20 11.52
C SER A 170 -9.33 0.56 12.65
N ASN A 171 -9.82 0.62 13.89
CA ASN A 171 -9.11 0.30 15.12
C ASN A 171 -9.73 -0.89 15.89
N ASN A 172 -10.62 -1.65 15.23
CA ASN A 172 -11.23 -2.87 15.76
C ASN A 172 -10.30 -4.08 15.57
N ASN A 173 -9.23 -4.16 16.35
CA ASN A 173 -8.31 -5.31 16.33
C ASN A 173 -8.83 -6.44 17.23
N PHE A 174 -9.99 -7.04 16.94
CA PHE A 174 -10.34 -8.30 17.60
C PHE A 174 -9.80 -9.46 16.77
N ASP A 175 -8.99 -10.33 17.37
CA ASP A 175 -8.56 -11.60 16.81
C ASP A 175 -8.72 -12.68 17.88
N PHE A 176 -9.46 -13.74 17.56
CA PHE A 176 -9.60 -14.88 18.48
C PHE A 176 -8.26 -15.56 18.82
N ASN A 177 -7.19 -15.35 18.04
CA ASN A 177 -5.83 -15.82 18.35
C ASN A 177 -5.25 -15.20 19.62
N ASP A 178 -5.78 -14.05 20.06
CA ASP A 178 -5.39 -13.40 21.33
C ASP A 178 -6.03 -14.05 22.56
N LEU A 179 -6.89 -15.06 22.37
CA LEU A 179 -7.46 -15.83 23.47
C LEU A 179 -6.36 -16.53 24.24
N LYS A 180 -6.23 -16.16 25.52
CA LYS A 180 -5.40 -16.91 26.47
C LYS A 180 -6.24 -18.04 27.05
N THR A 181 -5.93 -19.26 26.65
CA THR A 181 -6.48 -20.46 27.29
C THR A 181 -5.68 -20.78 28.55
N ASN A 182 -6.37 -21.23 29.58
CA ASN A 182 -5.70 -21.75 30.77
C ASN A 182 -5.28 -23.20 30.46
N ASN A 183 -4.03 -23.40 30.02
CA ASN A 183 -3.44 -24.74 29.90
C ASN A 183 -3.04 -25.33 31.26
N ASN A 184 -3.21 -24.58 32.35
CA ASN A 184 -3.00 -25.08 33.69
C ASN A 184 -4.25 -25.80 34.19
N LYS A 185 -3.99 -26.88 34.92
CA LYS A 185 -4.97 -27.61 35.72
C LYS A 185 -5.82 -26.62 36.54
N ALA A 186 -7.05 -27.04 36.83
CA ALA A 186 -8.00 -26.26 37.61
C ALA A 186 -7.45 -26.04 39.03
N ASP A 187 -6.63 -25.02 39.22
CA ASP A 187 -5.86 -24.84 40.45
C ASP A 187 -6.61 -23.97 41.48
N ASP A 188 -7.68 -23.25 41.07
CA ASP A 188 -8.50 -22.40 41.96
C ASP A 188 -9.96 -22.90 42.17
N TYR A 189 -10.46 -23.78 41.31
CA TYR A 189 -11.73 -24.48 41.56
C TYR A 189 -11.40 -25.74 42.36
N GLY A 190 -11.44 -25.64 43.69
CA GLY A 190 -11.02 -26.67 44.63
C GLY A 190 -11.29 -28.12 44.16
N ARG A 191 -10.20 -28.90 44.08
CA ARG A 191 -10.16 -30.36 43.97
C ARG A 191 -11.31 -31.01 43.19
N ILE A 192 -11.30 -30.90 41.86
CA ILE A 192 -12.03 -31.81 40.95
C ILE A 192 -11.14 -31.98 39.71
N LEU A 193 -10.20 -32.92 39.72
CA LEU A 193 -9.30 -33.18 38.58
C LEU A 193 -8.89 -34.66 38.41
N ALA A 194 -8.95 -35.06 37.14
CA ALA A 194 -8.49 -36.28 36.46
C ALA A 194 -9.32 -37.60 36.57
N GLY A 195 -10.07 -37.90 35.49
CA GLY A 195 -10.46 -39.28 35.17
C GLY A 195 -11.82 -39.40 34.47
N GLY A 196 -11.82 -39.56 33.15
CA GLY A 196 -12.98 -40.10 32.47
C GLY A 196 -13.09 -41.58 32.81
N VAL A 197 -14.12 -41.97 33.58
CA VAL A 197 -14.53 -43.37 33.72
C VAL A 197 -16.05 -43.43 33.68
N LYS A 198 -16.60 -44.09 32.64
CA LYS A 198 -17.92 -44.69 32.73
C LYS A 198 -17.80 -45.83 33.75
N TYR A 199 -18.15 -45.57 35.01
CA TYR A 199 -18.39 -46.67 35.94
C TYR A 199 -19.77 -47.25 35.63
N TYR A 200 -19.80 -48.33 34.85
CA TYR A 200 -20.73 -49.42 35.13
C TYR A 200 -20.10 -50.20 36.29
N ASN A 201 -20.23 -49.69 37.53
CA ASN A 201 -19.80 -50.44 38.69
C ASN A 201 -20.97 -51.33 39.11
N GLU A 202 -20.80 -52.65 39.05
CA GLU A 202 -21.81 -53.67 39.39
C GLU A 202 -22.22 -53.66 40.88
N ASN A 203 -21.68 -52.73 41.68
CA ASN A 203 -21.92 -52.59 43.12
C ASN A 203 -22.56 -51.25 43.54
N ILE A 204 -23.05 -50.44 42.60
CA ILE A 204 -23.86 -49.25 42.91
C ILE A 204 -25.32 -49.61 42.58
N GLU A 205 -26.23 -49.55 43.55
CA GLU A 205 -27.68 -49.66 43.30
C GLU A 205 -28.11 -48.51 42.36
N THR A 206 -28.09 -48.76 41.06
CA THR A 206 -28.53 -47.81 40.02
C THR A 206 -30.06 -47.72 39.91
N ASP A 207 -30.79 -48.63 40.55
CA ASP A 207 -32.25 -48.74 40.51
C ASP A 207 -33.02 -47.58 41.19
N LYS A 208 -32.32 -46.63 41.84
CA LYS A 208 -32.93 -45.44 42.47
C LYS A 208 -32.84 -44.15 41.66
N TYR A 209 -32.09 -44.11 40.57
CA TYR A 209 -31.85 -42.87 39.82
C TYR A 209 -32.34 -43.02 38.38
N HIS A 210 -33.39 -42.27 38.03
CA HIS A 210 -34.12 -42.37 36.76
C HIS A 210 -33.21 -42.46 35.51
N SER A 211 -33.71 -43.18 34.51
CA SER A 211 -33.11 -43.61 33.24
C SER A 211 -32.55 -42.53 32.28
N SER A 212 -32.38 -41.27 32.73
CA SER A 212 -31.86 -40.15 31.95
C SER A 212 -30.66 -39.41 32.57
N GLY A 213 -30.29 -39.69 33.82
CA GLY A 213 -29.21 -38.98 34.52
C GLY A 213 -27.81 -39.46 34.12
N THR A 214 -26.88 -38.55 33.83
CA THR A 214 -25.45 -38.89 33.66
C THR A 214 -24.75 -38.74 35.02
N ILE A 215 -24.23 -39.84 35.55
CA ILE A 215 -23.39 -39.84 36.76
C ILE A 215 -21.95 -39.52 36.33
N CYS A 216 -21.42 -38.41 36.83
CA CYS A 216 -20.04 -37.98 36.59
C CYS A 216 -19.19 -38.21 37.85
N SER A 217 -17.95 -38.66 37.73
CA SER A 217 -17.02 -38.70 38.88
C SER A 217 -16.59 -37.27 39.27
N VAL A 218 -16.47 -36.96 40.57
CA VAL A 218 -15.81 -35.71 41.03
C VAL A 218 -14.31 -35.69 40.76
N ASP A 219 -13.72 -36.80 40.32
CA ASP A 219 -12.36 -36.78 39.76
C ASP A 219 -12.38 -36.33 38.28
N GLY A 220 -13.55 -36.19 37.65
CA GLY A 220 -13.67 -36.02 36.19
C GLY A 220 -14.07 -34.62 35.71
N ARG A 221 -14.14 -34.47 34.38
CA ARG A 221 -14.84 -33.34 33.75
C ARG A 221 -16.35 -33.64 33.74
N LEU A 222 -17.17 -32.67 34.12
CA LEU A 222 -18.62 -32.82 34.05
C LEU A 222 -19.06 -32.78 32.58
N ALA A 223 -19.69 -33.86 32.12
CA ALA A 223 -20.44 -33.85 30.88
C ALA A 223 -21.75 -33.12 31.15
N PHE A 224 -21.97 -31.97 30.50
CA PHE A 224 -23.24 -31.25 30.65
C PHE A 224 -24.37 -32.10 30.05
N THR A 225 -25.30 -32.54 30.90
CA THR A 225 -26.60 -33.03 30.45
C THR A 225 -27.50 -31.84 30.15
N ARG A 226 -28.53 -32.04 29.31
CA ARG A 226 -29.46 -31.01 28.82
C ARG A 226 -29.92 -29.99 29.89
N THR A 227 -29.98 -30.41 31.16
CA THR A 227 -30.21 -29.57 32.32
C THR A 227 -29.34 -29.99 33.52
N PHE A 228 -28.94 -29.03 34.37
CA PHE A 228 -28.24 -29.31 35.63
C PHE A 228 -29.08 -30.08 36.64
N SER A 229 -30.41 -30.03 36.53
CA SER A 229 -31.31 -30.81 37.40
C SER A 229 -31.14 -32.33 37.23
N ASP A 230 -30.58 -32.76 36.10
CA ASP A 230 -30.31 -34.17 35.79
C ASP A 230 -28.81 -34.51 35.85
N THR A 231 -27.98 -33.65 36.44
CA THR A 231 -26.54 -33.86 36.60
C THR A 231 -26.24 -34.40 38.00
N TYR A 232 -25.75 -35.64 38.07
CA TYR A 232 -25.35 -36.31 39.31
C TYR A 232 -23.83 -36.46 39.37
N ILE A 233 -23.27 -36.28 40.57
CA ILE A 233 -21.86 -36.48 40.87
C ILE A 233 -21.65 -37.63 41.83
N PHE A 234 -20.59 -38.40 41.61
CA PHE A 234 -20.11 -39.44 42.52
C PHE A 234 -18.91 -38.91 43.30
N ILE A 235 -18.92 -39.04 44.63
CA ILE A 235 -17.85 -38.64 45.55
C ILE A 235 -17.14 -39.93 46.06
N PRO A 236 -15.96 -40.28 45.52
CA PRO A 236 -15.25 -41.53 45.84
C PRO A 236 -14.91 -41.69 47.32
N GLU A 237 -14.50 -40.63 48.00
CA GLU A 237 -14.08 -40.69 49.41
C GLU A 237 -15.24 -41.01 50.35
N GLU A 238 -16.45 -40.61 49.96
CA GLU A 238 -17.68 -40.84 50.73
C GLU A 238 -18.52 -42.00 50.17
N ASN A 239 -18.17 -42.50 48.97
CA ASN A 239 -18.92 -43.48 48.19
C ASN A 239 -20.40 -43.09 48.00
N ILE A 240 -20.67 -41.82 47.72
CA ILE A 240 -22.03 -41.26 47.58
C ILE A 240 -22.23 -40.73 46.16
N VAL A 241 -23.40 -41.00 45.57
CA VAL A 241 -23.91 -40.31 44.39
C VAL A 241 -24.95 -39.28 44.84
N ARG A 242 -24.79 -38.02 44.43
CA ARG A 242 -25.77 -36.97 44.69
C ARG A 242 -25.92 -36.02 43.51
N ARG A 243 -27.06 -35.32 43.44
CA ARG A 243 -27.25 -34.23 42.48
C ARG A 243 -26.30 -33.07 42.79
N LEU A 244 -25.84 -32.37 41.76
CA LEU A 244 -25.22 -31.06 41.95
C LEU A 244 -26.21 -30.12 42.63
N SER A 245 -25.78 -29.43 43.68
CA SER A 245 -26.59 -28.37 44.27
C SER A 245 -26.74 -27.20 43.28
N VAL A 246 -27.78 -26.39 43.48
CA VAL A 246 -27.95 -25.13 42.75
C VAL A 246 -26.71 -24.25 42.90
N ASP A 247 -26.15 -24.16 44.10
CA ASP A 247 -24.95 -23.34 44.35
C ASP A 247 -23.73 -23.81 43.57
N GLU A 248 -23.51 -25.12 43.49
CA GLU A 248 -22.44 -25.70 42.69
C GLU A 248 -22.66 -25.43 41.20
N SER A 249 -23.89 -25.55 40.70
CA SER A 249 -24.22 -25.31 39.29
C SER A 249 -23.92 -23.87 38.86
N TYR A 250 -24.29 -22.89 39.68
CA TYR A 250 -23.97 -21.47 39.45
C TYR A 250 -22.46 -21.23 39.52
N ARG A 251 -21.77 -21.82 40.50
CA ARG A 251 -20.31 -21.71 40.63
C ARG A 251 -19.58 -22.29 39.42
N ILE A 252 -20.04 -23.43 38.90
CA ILE A 252 -19.50 -24.11 37.72
C ILE A 252 -19.66 -23.25 36.45
N LYS A 253 -20.70 -22.42 36.36
CA LYS A 253 -20.88 -21.46 35.25
C LYS A 253 -20.12 -20.14 35.43
N GLY A 254 -19.48 -19.95 36.59
CA GLY A 254 -18.68 -18.78 36.93
C GLY A 254 -19.48 -17.61 37.54
N PHE A 255 -20.68 -17.86 38.08
CA PHE A 255 -21.44 -16.83 38.79
C PHE A 255 -20.79 -16.49 40.14
N PRO A 256 -20.92 -15.24 40.60
CA PRO A 256 -20.42 -14.84 41.91
C PRO A 256 -21.25 -15.50 43.03
N GLN A 257 -20.63 -15.72 44.20
CA GLN A 257 -21.28 -16.43 45.32
C GLN A 257 -22.52 -15.72 45.85
N ASN A 258 -22.54 -14.39 45.78
CA ASN A 258 -23.65 -13.54 46.23
C ASN A 258 -24.72 -13.31 45.15
N PHE A 259 -24.66 -14.01 44.01
CA PHE A 259 -25.68 -13.91 42.97
C PHE A 259 -27.04 -14.38 43.51
N LYS A 260 -28.06 -13.53 43.42
CA LYS A 260 -29.43 -13.84 43.86
C LYS A 260 -30.09 -14.74 42.82
N LYS A 261 -30.74 -15.81 43.29
CA LYS A 261 -31.26 -16.89 42.45
C LYS A 261 -32.77 -16.95 42.57
N SER A 262 -33.41 -17.53 41.57
CA SER A 262 -34.82 -17.92 41.67
C SER A 262 -35.10 -18.67 42.97
N PHE A 263 -36.13 -18.24 43.71
CA PHE A 263 -36.52 -18.85 44.98
C PHE A 263 -36.88 -20.34 44.84
N ARG A 264 -37.45 -20.74 43.69
CA ARG A 264 -37.78 -22.15 43.41
C ARG A 264 -36.56 -22.87 42.84
N GLU A 265 -36.15 -23.95 43.51
CA GLU A 265 -34.99 -24.76 43.13
C GLU A 265 -35.02 -25.21 41.66
N SER A 266 -36.18 -25.68 41.18
CA SER A 266 -36.36 -26.11 39.78
C SER A 266 -36.16 -24.98 38.76
N LYS A 267 -36.60 -23.76 39.09
CA LYS A 267 -36.34 -22.58 38.27
C LYS A 267 -34.86 -22.25 38.30
N ALA A 268 -34.24 -22.23 39.48
CA ALA A 268 -32.82 -21.94 39.61
C ALA A 268 -31.94 -22.88 38.77
N TYR A 269 -32.24 -24.19 38.72
CA TYR A 269 -31.54 -25.14 37.82
C TYR A 269 -31.77 -24.84 36.34
N ARG A 270 -33.00 -24.50 35.94
CA ARG A 270 -33.32 -24.14 34.55
C ARG A 270 -32.55 -22.89 34.12
N ASP A 271 -32.59 -21.85 34.95
CA ASP A 271 -31.95 -20.56 34.68
C ASP A 271 -30.44 -20.78 34.40
N VAL A 272 -29.72 -21.44 35.32
CA VAL A 272 -28.28 -21.75 35.16
C VAL A 272 -27.96 -22.75 34.04
N SER A 273 -28.90 -23.63 33.68
CA SER A 273 -28.71 -24.54 32.54
C SER A 273 -28.70 -23.79 31.21
N THR A 274 -29.54 -22.75 31.09
CA THR A 274 -29.65 -21.93 29.88
C THR A 274 -28.64 -20.79 29.80
N ALA A 275 -28.01 -20.49 30.94
CA ALA A 275 -27.02 -19.45 31.14
C ALA A 275 -25.75 -19.62 30.29
N ARG A 276 -25.15 -18.49 29.89
CA ARG A 276 -23.82 -18.46 29.26
C ARG A 276 -22.74 -18.83 30.28
N CYS A 277 -21.62 -19.36 29.80
CA CYS A 277 -20.45 -19.59 30.66
C CYS A 277 -19.70 -18.26 30.83
N ILE A 278 -19.79 -17.64 32.02
CA ILE A 278 -19.25 -16.29 32.27
C ILE A 278 -17.77 -16.17 31.87
N PRO A 279 -16.87 -17.11 32.23
CA PRO A 279 -15.46 -17.03 31.83
C PRO A 279 -15.21 -17.04 30.31
N MET A 280 -16.08 -17.68 29.53
CA MET A 280 -15.95 -17.69 28.06
C MET A 280 -16.27 -16.31 27.49
N VAL A 281 -17.40 -15.72 27.92
CA VAL A 281 -17.81 -14.38 27.52
C VAL A 281 -16.79 -13.34 28.01
N GLN A 282 -16.28 -13.52 29.24
CA GLN A 282 -15.26 -12.66 29.84
C GLN A 282 -13.95 -12.71 29.04
N ALA A 283 -13.58 -13.86 28.48
CA ALA A 283 -12.37 -13.97 27.65
C ALA A 283 -12.48 -13.14 26.36
N VAL A 284 -13.66 -13.14 25.72
CA VAL A 284 -13.96 -12.29 24.56
C VAL A 284 -13.90 -10.81 24.97
N ALA A 285 -14.55 -10.43 26.08
CA ALA A 285 -14.50 -9.06 26.61
C ALA A 285 -13.06 -8.61 26.95
N LYS A 286 -12.22 -9.51 27.47
CA LYS A 286 -10.80 -9.23 27.76
C LYS A 286 -9.98 -8.92 26.53
N ILE A 287 -10.23 -9.58 25.40
CA ILE A 287 -9.53 -9.26 24.14
C ILE A 287 -9.85 -7.83 23.75
N ILE A 288 -11.13 -7.48 23.75
CA ILE A 288 -11.60 -6.13 23.44
C ILE A 288 -10.96 -5.11 24.40
N LYS A 289 -11.00 -5.37 25.71
CA LYS A 289 -10.39 -4.50 26.72
C LYS A 289 -8.87 -4.39 26.59
N ARG A 290 -8.14 -5.47 26.33
CA ARG A 290 -6.67 -5.42 26.16
C ARG A 290 -6.29 -4.58 24.95
N ASN A 291 -7.05 -4.73 23.87
CA ASN A 291 -6.84 -3.94 22.67
C ASN A 291 -7.23 -2.49 22.90
N GLU A 292 -8.11 -2.17 23.87
CA GLU A 292 -8.36 -0.82 24.40
C GLU A 292 -7.29 -0.32 25.39
N ILE A 293 -6.75 -1.14 26.30
CA ILE A 293 -5.76 -0.74 27.31
C ILE A 293 -4.37 -0.56 26.71
N ASN A 294 -4.00 -1.39 25.74
CA ASN A 294 -2.82 -1.14 24.91
C ASN A 294 -2.94 0.20 24.17
N LYS A 295 -4.16 0.76 24.01
CA LYS A 295 -4.39 2.15 23.57
C LYS A 295 -4.34 3.17 24.73
N MET A 296 -4.68 2.84 25.98
CA MET A 296 -4.57 3.77 27.12
C MET A 296 -3.14 4.00 27.63
N GLY A 297 -2.24 3.01 27.51
CA GLY A 297 -0.79 3.22 27.64
C GLY A 297 -0.21 4.12 26.53
N ASP A 298 -1.00 4.30 25.48
CA ASP A 298 -0.80 5.14 24.30
C ASP A 298 -1.83 6.30 24.32
N LYS A 299 -1.90 7.06 25.41
CA LYS A 299 -2.70 8.29 25.62
C LYS A 299 -3.50 8.74 24.38
N PHE A 300 -4.84 8.64 24.47
CA PHE A 300 -5.84 9.29 23.61
C PHE A 300 -5.25 10.35 22.65
N MET A 301 -5.11 9.96 21.39
CA MET A 301 -5.02 10.87 20.26
C MET A 301 -6.19 10.50 19.34
N PRO A 302 -7.07 11.44 18.99
CA PRO A 302 -8.27 11.14 18.24
C PRO A 302 -7.91 10.58 16.87
N GLU A 303 -8.84 9.82 16.27
CA GLU A 303 -8.97 9.81 14.80
C GLU A 303 -8.75 11.24 14.31
N SER A 304 -7.96 11.42 13.23
CA SER A 304 -7.63 12.74 12.68
C SER A 304 -8.77 13.72 12.90
N ILE A 305 -8.56 14.78 13.70
CA ILE A 305 -9.58 15.81 13.93
C ILE A 305 -10.03 16.49 12.62
N TYR A 306 -9.27 16.29 11.54
CA TYR A 306 -9.53 16.79 10.21
C TYR A 306 -10.45 15.81 9.46
N ARG A 307 -11.69 16.24 9.23
CA ARG A 307 -12.73 15.47 8.54
C ARG A 307 -12.92 15.92 7.09
N THR A 308 -12.50 17.14 6.78
CA THR A 308 -12.66 17.77 5.47
C THR A 308 -11.31 18.07 4.84
N LYS A 309 -11.28 18.20 3.51
CA LYS A 309 -10.06 18.55 2.76
C LYS A 309 -9.57 19.94 3.14
N GLU A 310 -10.51 20.85 3.41
CA GLU A 310 -10.29 22.24 3.79
C GLU A 310 -9.59 22.33 5.15
N GLU A 311 -10.01 21.53 6.14
CA GLU A 311 -9.36 21.47 7.46
C GLU A 311 -7.92 20.96 7.36
N VAL A 312 -7.69 19.89 6.58
CA VAL A 312 -6.35 19.36 6.32
C VAL A 312 -5.46 20.42 5.65
N LEU A 313 -5.99 21.10 4.64
CA LEU A 313 -5.27 22.17 3.93
C LEU A 313 -4.96 23.36 4.83
N ALA A 314 -5.93 23.81 5.63
CA ALA A 314 -5.75 24.91 6.58
C ALA A 314 -4.63 24.58 7.56
N ARG A 315 -4.67 23.38 8.15
CA ARG A 315 -3.62 22.91 9.07
C ARG A 315 -2.25 22.80 8.40
N GLY A 316 -2.20 22.33 7.16
CA GLY A 316 -0.96 22.29 6.39
C GLY A 316 -0.38 23.69 6.17
N ARG A 317 -1.22 24.67 5.81
CA ARG A 317 -0.80 26.06 5.57
C ARG A 317 -0.24 26.75 6.80
N GLU A 318 -0.69 26.39 8.01
CA GLU A 318 -0.11 26.89 9.25
C GLU A 318 1.39 26.53 9.41
N ALA A 319 1.88 25.48 8.73
CA ALA A 319 3.28 25.09 8.77
C ALA A 319 4.20 25.95 7.90
N ILE A 320 3.63 26.76 7.00
CA ILE A 320 4.39 27.59 6.06
C ILE A 320 5.24 28.58 6.84
N GLY A 321 6.54 28.62 6.52
CA GLY A 321 7.50 29.52 7.17
C GLY A 321 7.91 29.11 8.59
N VAL A 322 7.33 28.06 9.18
CA VAL A 322 7.72 27.56 10.50
C VAL A 322 9.03 26.75 10.37
N PRO A 323 10.10 27.10 11.10
CA PRO A 323 11.35 26.34 11.06
C PRO A 323 11.15 24.91 11.57
N PHE A 324 11.77 23.94 10.89
CA PHE A 324 11.68 22.53 11.24
C PHE A 324 12.14 22.23 12.68
N LYS A 325 13.08 22.98 13.23
CA LYS A 325 13.47 22.89 14.66
C LYS A 325 12.32 23.13 15.64
N ASP A 326 11.33 23.93 15.24
CA ASP A 326 10.20 24.30 16.08
C ASP A 326 9.04 23.30 15.91
N ILE A 327 9.12 22.45 14.88
CA ILE A 327 8.20 21.34 14.60
C ILE A 327 8.74 20.01 15.19
N ASP A 328 10.02 19.70 15.00
CA ASP A 328 10.65 18.40 15.31
C ASP A 328 10.78 18.13 16.83
N LYS A 329 9.69 17.71 17.45
CA LYS A 329 9.65 17.32 18.88
C LYS A 329 10.20 15.92 19.09
N SER A 330 10.07 15.05 18.10
CA SER A 330 10.44 13.63 18.18
C SER A 330 11.81 13.31 17.57
N ASN A 331 12.59 14.32 17.15
CA ASN A 331 13.93 14.22 16.57
C ASN A 331 14.01 13.38 15.27
N LYS A 332 12.94 13.36 14.45
CA LYS A 332 12.90 12.58 13.20
C LYS A 332 13.82 13.14 12.13
N LEU A 333 14.22 14.40 12.20
CA LEU A 333 15.13 14.98 11.20
C LEU A 333 16.53 14.33 11.21
N LYS A 334 16.91 13.64 12.29
CA LYS A 334 18.14 12.83 12.36
C LYS A 334 18.10 11.61 11.47
N GLU A 335 16.91 11.13 11.11
CA GLU A 335 16.77 9.97 10.24
C GLU A 335 17.33 10.23 8.84
N VAL A 336 18.01 9.21 8.29
CA VAL A 336 18.71 9.31 7.01
C VAL A 336 17.73 9.46 5.83
N LYS A 337 16.55 8.84 5.90
CA LYS A 337 15.52 8.86 4.84
C LYS A 337 14.14 9.18 5.40
N GLY A 338 13.41 10.08 4.73
CA GLY A 338 12.02 10.40 5.05
C GLY A 338 11.80 11.18 6.35
N GLY A 339 12.86 11.63 7.03
CA GLY A 339 12.75 12.28 8.34
C GLY A 339 11.83 13.51 8.37
N ALA A 340 11.86 14.35 7.32
CA ALA A 340 10.97 15.51 7.23
C ALA A 340 9.48 15.11 7.07
N GLY A 341 9.20 14.05 6.31
CA GLY A 341 7.84 13.51 6.17
C GLY A 341 7.30 13.01 7.51
N LYS A 342 8.08 12.14 8.17
CA LYS A 342 7.73 11.60 9.49
C LYS A 342 7.56 12.67 10.57
N MET A 343 8.41 13.70 10.54
CA MET A 343 8.31 14.84 11.45
C MET A 343 6.98 15.57 11.27
N ILE A 344 6.58 15.86 10.03
CA ILE A 344 5.31 16.55 9.75
C ILE A 344 4.13 15.64 10.09
N GLU A 345 4.17 14.35 9.73
CA GLU A 345 3.15 13.37 10.09
C GLU A 345 2.94 13.32 11.60
N GLU A 346 4.00 13.05 12.36
CA GLU A 346 3.94 12.78 13.80
C GLU A 346 3.82 14.04 14.65
N ASP A 347 4.68 15.05 14.43
CA ASP A 347 4.80 16.21 15.31
C ASP A 347 3.91 17.40 14.89
N TRP A 348 3.53 17.50 13.61
CA TRP A 348 2.65 18.57 13.12
C TRP A 348 1.18 18.16 13.05
N PHE A 349 0.90 16.98 12.50
CA PHE A 349 -0.47 16.47 12.33
C PHE A 349 -0.88 15.44 13.39
N GLY A 350 0.05 14.88 14.17
CA GLY A 350 -0.27 13.88 15.21
C GLY A 350 -0.53 12.48 14.66
N ILE A 351 -0.13 12.19 13.42
CA ILE A 351 -0.33 10.92 12.73
C ILE A 351 0.81 9.97 13.11
N LYS A 352 0.52 8.87 13.79
CA LYS A 352 1.50 7.80 14.01
C LYS A 352 1.75 7.03 12.72
N ASN A 353 3.01 6.64 12.50
CA ASN A 353 3.42 5.74 11.41
C ASN A 353 2.59 4.45 11.44
N ASN A 354 1.73 4.25 10.44
CA ASN A 354 0.93 3.04 10.28
C ASN A 354 1.07 2.50 8.84
N ASN A 355 0.79 1.21 8.65
CA ASN A 355 0.82 0.56 7.33
C ASN A 355 -0.58 0.46 6.71
N MET A 356 -1.46 1.43 6.99
CA MET A 356 -2.85 1.37 6.52
C MET A 356 -2.94 1.55 5.01
N ALA A 357 -3.88 0.82 4.40
CA ALA A 357 -4.20 0.95 2.98
C ALA A 357 -5.01 2.22 2.66
N ALA A 358 -5.61 2.85 3.67
CA ALA A 358 -6.35 4.11 3.55
C ALA A 358 -5.41 5.33 3.47
N PRO A 359 -5.91 6.50 3.02
CA PRO A 359 -5.21 7.78 3.13
C PRO A 359 -4.87 8.13 4.58
N ASP A 360 -3.81 8.92 4.78
CA ASP A 360 -3.41 9.41 6.11
C ASP A 360 -4.54 10.14 6.86
N PHE A 361 -5.38 10.89 6.12
CA PHE A 361 -6.61 11.50 6.61
C PHE A 361 -7.81 10.80 5.97
N ALA A 362 -8.16 9.61 6.48
CA ALA A 362 -9.16 8.74 5.87
C ALA A 362 -10.56 9.40 5.72
N GLU A 363 -11.02 10.15 6.72
CA GLU A 363 -12.32 10.86 6.66
C GLU A 363 -12.34 11.94 5.58
N ALA A 364 -11.25 12.70 5.44
CA ALA A 364 -11.11 13.73 4.41
C ALA A 364 -10.81 13.15 3.01
N GLY A 365 -10.42 11.88 2.94
CA GLY A 365 -9.92 11.24 1.72
C GLY A 365 -8.62 11.89 1.20
N VAL A 366 -7.71 12.27 2.11
CA VAL A 366 -6.46 12.98 1.77
C VAL A 366 -5.24 12.20 2.25
N GLU A 367 -4.28 11.98 1.36
CA GLU A 367 -2.94 11.45 1.68
C GLU A 367 -1.98 12.61 1.98
N LEU A 368 -1.09 12.47 2.95
CA LEU A 368 -0.06 13.46 3.25
C LEU A 368 1.26 13.11 2.57
N LYS A 369 1.88 14.07 1.87
CA LYS A 369 3.23 13.90 1.33
C LYS A 369 4.05 15.18 1.47
N VAL A 370 5.21 15.03 2.07
CA VAL A 370 6.21 16.11 2.19
C VAL A 370 7.28 15.92 1.12
N THR A 371 7.51 16.93 0.29
CA THR A 371 8.37 16.80 -0.91
C THR A 371 9.47 17.86 -0.97
N PRO A 372 10.76 17.46 -1.03
CA PRO A 372 11.85 18.41 -1.21
C PRO A 372 11.98 18.87 -2.67
N TYR A 373 12.43 20.11 -2.85
CA TYR A 373 12.82 20.65 -4.16
C TYR A 373 14.13 21.43 -4.11
N PHE A 374 14.72 21.61 -5.29
CA PHE A 374 15.87 22.47 -5.53
C PHE A 374 15.46 23.67 -6.35
N LYS A 375 16.16 24.80 -6.13
CA LYS A 375 16.06 26.00 -6.96
C LYS A 375 17.38 26.20 -7.68
N ASN A 376 17.34 26.37 -8.99
CA ASN A 376 18.48 26.70 -9.82
C ASN A 376 18.15 27.89 -10.74
N SER A 377 19.13 28.31 -11.56
CA SER A 377 18.94 29.43 -12.50
C SER A 377 17.88 29.16 -13.58
N LYS A 378 17.47 27.91 -13.80
CA LYS A 378 16.46 27.49 -14.77
C LYS A 378 15.06 27.31 -14.16
N GLY A 379 14.91 27.44 -12.84
CA GLY A 379 13.63 27.27 -12.15
C GLY A 379 13.69 26.27 -10.99
N LEU A 380 12.52 25.72 -10.64
CA LEU A 380 12.37 24.73 -9.57
C LEU A 380 12.50 23.31 -10.13
N ARG A 381 13.11 22.41 -9.36
CA ARG A 381 13.25 20.98 -9.70
C ARG A 381 12.88 20.14 -8.49
N ALA A 382 11.98 19.16 -8.65
CA ALA A 382 11.72 18.20 -7.58
C ALA A 382 12.98 17.36 -7.31
N LYS A 383 13.32 17.17 -6.03
CA LYS A 383 14.51 16.40 -5.65
C LYS A 383 14.33 14.90 -5.91
N GLU A 384 13.12 14.39 -5.72
CA GLU A 384 12.82 12.97 -5.78
C GLU A 384 11.44 12.69 -6.38
N ARG A 385 11.20 11.40 -6.67
CA ARG A 385 9.88 10.88 -7.06
C ARG A 385 8.92 10.93 -5.86
N LEU A 386 7.62 11.02 -6.12
CA LEU A 386 6.63 10.85 -5.08
C LEU A 386 6.31 9.36 -4.93
N VAL A 387 6.73 8.74 -3.83
CA VAL A 387 6.37 7.36 -3.54
C VAL A 387 4.98 7.32 -2.92
N CYS A 388 4.09 6.52 -3.49
CA CYS A 388 2.72 6.32 -3.04
C CYS A 388 2.66 5.04 -2.19
N ASN A 389 1.69 4.15 -2.44
CA ASN A 389 1.52 2.90 -1.70
C ASN A 389 2.27 1.72 -2.31
N ILE A 390 2.53 0.71 -1.47
CA ILE A 390 3.07 -0.59 -1.91
C ILE A 390 2.02 -1.29 -2.78
N ILE A 391 2.49 -1.96 -3.83
CA ILE A 391 1.66 -2.80 -4.71
C ILE A 391 1.60 -4.21 -4.09
N ASN A 392 0.44 -4.64 -3.64
CA ASN A 392 0.24 -6.02 -3.20
C ASN A 392 -0.16 -6.88 -4.41
N TYR A 393 0.78 -7.61 -5.00
CA TYR A 393 0.54 -8.39 -6.21
C TYR A 393 -0.60 -9.41 -6.09
N GLU A 394 -0.87 -9.91 -4.88
CA GLU A 394 -1.90 -10.93 -4.62
C GLU A 394 -3.30 -10.31 -4.54
N THR A 395 -3.42 -9.16 -3.87
CA THR A 395 -4.73 -8.57 -3.52
C THR A 395 -5.08 -7.28 -4.26
N GLU A 396 -4.16 -6.70 -5.04
CA GLU A 396 -4.40 -5.48 -5.80
C GLU A 396 -5.63 -5.62 -6.70
N ASN A 397 -6.52 -4.63 -6.75
CA ASN A 397 -7.61 -4.66 -7.73
C ASN A 397 -7.02 -4.32 -9.09
N LEU A 398 -7.07 -5.25 -10.05
CA LEU A 398 -6.50 -5.07 -11.39
C LEU A 398 -7.54 -4.76 -12.45
N GLU A 399 -8.84 -4.84 -12.12
CA GLU A 399 -9.93 -4.73 -13.10
C GLU A 399 -10.42 -3.31 -13.27
N ASP A 400 -10.35 -2.50 -12.20
CA ASP A 400 -10.84 -1.13 -12.21
C ASP A 400 -9.85 -0.18 -11.52
N PHE A 401 -9.33 0.76 -12.31
CA PHE A 401 -8.41 1.79 -11.84
C PHE A 401 -8.95 2.55 -10.63
N TYR A 402 -10.23 2.91 -10.62
CA TYR A 402 -10.84 3.69 -9.55
C TYR A 402 -11.05 2.87 -8.26
N LYS A 403 -11.05 1.54 -8.37
CA LYS A 403 -11.09 0.62 -7.23
C LYS A 403 -9.71 0.12 -6.80
N SER A 404 -8.65 0.47 -7.54
CA SER A 404 -7.27 0.15 -7.19
C SER A 404 -6.84 0.77 -5.87
N SER A 405 -5.88 0.14 -5.20
CA SER A 405 -5.27 0.66 -3.97
C SER A 405 -4.61 2.03 -4.21
N TYR A 406 -4.05 2.22 -5.41
CA TYR A 406 -3.45 3.49 -5.82
C TYR A 406 -4.47 4.63 -5.81
N TRP A 407 -5.59 4.48 -6.52
CA TRP A 407 -6.57 5.55 -6.62
C TRP A 407 -7.23 5.84 -5.27
N LYS A 408 -7.66 4.79 -4.56
CA LYS A 408 -8.31 4.94 -3.25
C LYS A 408 -7.44 5.70 -2.25
N LYS A 409 -6.12 5.48 -2.26
CA LYS A 409 -5.21 6.14 -1.34
C LYS A 409 -4.77 7.52 -1.83
N ASN A 410 -4.54 7.69 -3.13
CA ASN A 410 -3.86 8.87 -3.68
C ASN A 410 -4.75 9.77 -4.55
N GLU A 411 -6.09 9.62 -4.52
CA GLU A 411 -7.01 10.47 -5.29
C GLU A 411 -6.75 11.96 -5.01
N THR A 412 -6.61 12.32 -3.73
CA THR A 412 -6.25 13.67 -3.29
C THR A 412 -5.06 13.58 -2.35
N THR A 413 -4.02 14.36 -2.63
CA THR A 413 -2.79 14.40 -1.84
C THR A 413 -2.52 15.81 -1.34
N LEU A 414 -2.32 15.99 -0.04
CA LEU A 414 -1.75 17.21 0.52
C LEU A 414 -0.24 17.20 0.27
N LEU A 415 0.22 18.04 -0.65
CA LEU A 415 1.63 18.24 -0.94
C LEU A 415 2.16 19.41 -0.11
N MET A 416 3.17 19.13 0.72
CA MET A 416 3.90 20.14 1.49
C MET A 416 5.34 20.20 0.98
N SER A 417 5.71 21.30 0.34
CA SER A 417 6.99 21.42 -0.36
C SER A 417 7.98 22.29 0.41
N TYR A 418 9.25 21.87 0.44
CA TYR A 418 10.34 22.63 1.07
C TYR A 418 11.61 22.64 0.24
N ARG A 419 12.37 23.73 0.27
CA ARG A 419 13.64 23.86 -0.45
C ARG A 419 14.78 23.17 0.30
N ASP A 420 15.42 22.20 -0.36
CA ASP A 420 16.68 21.63 0.12
C ASP A 420 17.88 22.45 -0.38
N ARG A 421 18.53 23.15 0.55
CA ARG A 421 19.70 24.01 0.28
C ARG A 421 21.04 23.26 0.34
N ILE A 422 21.06 21.98 0.70
CA ILE A 422 22.31 21.22 0.88
C ILE A 422 23.15 21.19 -0.41
N PRO A 423 22.59 20.92 -1.61
CA PRO A 423 23.42 20.86 -2.83
C PRO A 423 24.01 22.21 -3.22
N GLU A 424 23.27 23.30 -3.01
CA GLU A 424 23.73 24.67 -3.27
C GLU A 424 24.96 25.01 -2.41
N ILE A 425 24.86 24.76 -1.10
CA ILE A 425 25.96 25.01 -0.16
C ILE A 425 27.16 24.11 -0.44
N ASN A 426 26.93 22.83 -0.76
CA ASN A 426 28.02 21.92 -1.15
C ASN A 426 28.69 22.37 -2.45
N ALA A 427 27.93 22.90 -3.42
CA ALA A 427 28.49 23.44 -4.65
C ALA A 427 29.37 24.68 -4.38
N GLU A 428 28.97 25.56 -3.46
CA GLU A 428 29.76 26.71 -3.03
C GLU A 428 31.03 26.28 -2.29
N ARG A 429 30.93 25.39 -1.30
CA ARG A 429 32.10 24.80 -0.60
C ARG A 429 33.08 24.17 -1.57
N LYS A 430 32.58 23.47 -2.59
CA LYS A 430 33.41 22.87 -3.64
C LYS A 430 34.16 23.92 -4.46
N LYS A 431 33.56 25.07 -4.76
CA LYS A 431 34.27 26.21 -5.42
C LYS A 431 35.40 26.74 -4.52
N GLU A 432 35.18 26.74 -3.21
CA GLU A 432 36.17 27.14 -2.20
C GLU A 432 37.17 26.03 -1.83
N LYS A 433 37.15 24.88 -2.51
CA LYS A 433 37.97 23.68 -2.21
C LYS A 433 37.79 23.14 -0.78
N LYS A 434 36.63 23.38 -0.17
CA LYS A 434 36.24 22.81 1.12
C LYS A 434 35.53 21.47 0.94
N ALA A 435 35.58 20.62 1.96
CA ALA A 435 34.83 19.38 2.00
C ALA A 435 33.31 19.65 2.00
N SER A 436 32.54 18.70 1.46
CA SER A 436 31.08 18.69 1.57
C SER A 436 30.63 18.68 3.03
N LEU A 437 29.42 19.15 3.30
CA LEU A 437 28.81 19.16 4.63
C LEU A 437 28.86 17.77 5.29
N SER A 438 29.27 17.72 6.57
CA SER A 438 29.20 16.53 7.41
C SER A 438 27.74 16.12 7.69
N ALA A 439 27.52 14.95 8.30
CA ALA A 439 26.18 14.50 8.67
C ALA A 439 25.54 15.45 9.71
N GLU A 440 26.34 15.91 10.67
CA GLU A 440 25.95 16.85 11.73
C GLU A 440 25.64 18.23 11.14
N GLU A 441 26.48 18.75 10.24
CA GLU A 441 26.23 20.03 9.58
C GLU A 441 24.95 19.99 8.73
N LYS A 442 24.68 18.88 8.03
CA LYS A 442 23.42 18.69 7.29
C LYS A 442 22.21 18.67 8.22
N TYR A 443 22.34 18.03 9.39
CA TYR A 443 21.26 17.98 10.38
C TYR A 443 20.95 19.37 10.96
N GLU A 444 21.98 20.13 11.36
CA GLU A 444 21.80 21.50 11.86
C GLU A 444 21.26 22.46 10.79
N LEU A 445 21.58 22.23 9.52
CA LEU A 445 21.00 22.98 8.42
C LEU A 445 19.53 22.61 8.20
N LYS A 446 19.17 21.32 8.21
CA LYS A 446 17.78 20.86 8.03
C LYS A 446 16.83 21.44 9.06
N LYS A 447 17.28 21.62 10.30
CA LYS A 447 16.53 22.30 11.37
C LYS A 447 16.06 23.71 11.00
N GLN A 448 16.77 24.38 10.10
CA GLN A 448 16.46 25.74 9.67
C GLN A 448 15.56 25.78 8.43
N PHE A 449 15.27 24.64 7.81
CA PHE A 449 14.35 24.58 6.69
C PHE A 449 12.92 24.85 7.14
N THR A 450 12.10 25.31 6.21
CA THR A 450 10.70 25.67 6.41
C THR A 450 9.88 25.01 5.31
N ILE A 451 8.60 24.74 5.58
CA ILE A 451 7.67 24.49 4.48
C ILE A 451 7.49 25.81 3.71
N ASP A 452 7.67 25.76 2.41
CA ASP A 452 7.60 26.92 1.53
C ASP A 452 6.20 27.07 0.93
N GLU A 453 5.56 25.96 0.54
CA GLU A 453 4.19 25.94 0.00
C GLU A 453 3.41 24.68 0.37
N VAL A 454 2.08 24.82 0.41
CA VAL A 454 1.15 23.71 0.69
C VAL A 454 -0.06 23.75 -0.24
N ALA A 455 -0.32 22.63 -0.93
CA ALA A 455 -1.43 22.52 -1.87
C ALA A 455 -2.12 21.16 -1.78
N LEU A 456 -3.45 21.15 -1.95
CA LEU A 456 -4.20 19.94 -2.27
C LEU A 456 -4.03 19.65 -3.75
N PHE A 457 -3.41 18.52 -4.05
CA PHE A 457 -3.18 18.06 -5.39
C PHE A 457 -4.15 16.94 -5.75
N LYS A 458 -4.88 17.14 -6.85
CA LYS A 458 -5.61 16.10 -7.56
C LYS A 458 -5.03 15.99 -8.96
N ILE A 459 -4.90 14.76 -9.45
CA ILE A 459 -4.40 14.51 -10.80
C ILE A 459 -5.32 15.21 -11.80
N PRO A 460 -4.78 16.11 -12.66
CA PRO A 460 -5.56 16.77 -13.71
C PRO A 460 -6.16 15.76 -14.67
N GLU A 461 -7.37 16.01 -15.16
CA GLU A 461 -8.09 15.04 -15.99
C GLU A 461 -7.30 14.62 -17.24
N LYS A 462 -6.61 15.57 -17.88
CA LYS A 462 -5.74 15.31 -19.03
C LYS A 462 -4.59 14.34 -18.71
N ASP A 463 -4.00 14.47 -17.53
CA ASP A 463 -2.88 13.62 -17.09
C ASP A 463 -3.40 12.26 -16.58
N LEU A 464 -4.63 12.23 -16.07
CA LEU A 464 -5.30 11.03 -15.63
C LEU A 464 -5.44 10.00 -16.76
N LYS A 465 -5.64 10.43 -18.00
CA LYS A 465 -5.74 9.52 -19.17
C LYS A 465 -4.46 8.74 -19.40
N ILE A 466 -3.30 9.37 -19.19
CA ILE A 466 -1.98 8.72 -19.31
C ILE A 466 -1.68 7.88 -18.07
N ILE A 467 -2.00 8.38 -16.87
CA ILE A 467 -1.82 7.64 -15.61
C ILE A 467 -2.66 6.36 -15.58
N LYS A 468 -3.90 6.39 -16.11
CA LYS A 468 -4.73 5.19 -16.28
C LYS A 468 -4.06 4.17 -17.20
N ASN A 469 -3.49 4.62 -18.33
CA ASN A 469 -2.77 3.72 -19.24
C ASN A 469 -1.53 3.13 -18.57
N ASP A 470 -0.74 3.93 -17.87
CA ASP A 470 0.42 3.47 -17.10
C ASP A 470 0.04 2.42 -16.04
N TRP A 471 -1.03 2.70 -15.30
CA TRP A 471 -1.58 1.75 -14.34
C TRP A 471 -2.02 0.45 -15.02
N MET A 472 -2.69 0.54 -16.17
CA MET A 472 -3.15 -0.62 -16.94
C MET A 472 -1.98 -1.48 -17.43
N ILE A 473 -0.87 -0.87 -17.85
CA ILE A 473 0.36 -1.61 -18.23
C ILE A 473 0.89 -2.40 -17.02
N ILE A 474 0.98 -1.77 -15.84
CA ILE A 474 1.40 -2.41 -14.60
C ILE A 474 0.41 -3.54 -14.23
N ALA A 475 -0.89 -3.25 -14.25
CA ALA A 475 -1.94 -4.18 -13.88
C ALA A 475 -1.98 -5.41 -14.80
N ASN A 476 -1.77 -5.22 -16.10
CA ASN A 476 -1.67 -6.30 -17.08
C ASN A 476 -0.49 -7.23 -16.80
N LYS A 477 0.68 -6.69 -16.43
CA LYS A 477 1.84 -7.54 -16.05
C LYS A 477 1.54 -8.35 -14.78
N ILE A 478 0.90 -7.75 -13.78
CA ILE A 478 0.53 -8.46 -12.54
C ILE A 478 -0.53 -9.54 -12.84
N ARG A 479 -1.56 -9.22 -13.64
CA ARG A 479 -2.64 -10.17 -14.02
C ARG A 479 -2.07 -11.39 -14.72
N ASN A 480 -1.05 -11.20 -15.54
CA ASN A 480 -0.38 -12.27 -16.29
C ASN A 480 0.76 -12.95 -15.49
N ASN A 481 0.87 -12.73 -14.18
CA ASN A 481 1.94 -13.27 -13.32
C ASN A 481 3.38 -12.92 -13.79
N LYS A 482 3.52 -11.76 -14.44
CA LYS A 482 4.77 -11.20 -14.95
C LYS A 482 5.21 -9.96 -14.17
N ALA A 483 4.86 -9.85 -12.89
CA ALA A 483 5.28 -8.71 -12.06
C ALA A 483 6.81 -8.59 -11.92
N HIS A 484 7.54 -9.70 -12.07
CA HIS A 484 9.00 -9.70 -12.10
C HIS A 484 9.59 -9.03 -13.35
N GLU A 485 8.81 -8.87 -14.43
CA GLU A 485 9.18 -8.16 -15.66
C GLU A 485 8.78 -6.68 -15.65
N ILE A 486 8.17 -6.18 -14.57
CA ILE A 486 7.82 -4.76 -14.45
C ILE A 486 9.11 -3.93 -14.41
N SER A 487 9.14 -2.86 -15.19
CA SER A 487 10.20 -1.88 -15.26
C SER A 487 9.63 -0.46 -15.13
N GLU A 488 10.41 0.47 -14.58
CA GLU A 488 10.02 1.89 -14.56
C GLU A 488 9.95 2.49 -15.98
N SER A 489 10.58 1.85 -16.96
CA SER A 489 10.54 2.23 -18.37
C SER A 489 9.22 1.90 -19.08
N ASP A 490 8.40 1.02 -18.50
CA ASP A 490 7.13 0.58 -19.11
C ASP A 490 6.10 1.70 -19.19
N THR A 491 6.24 2.72 -18.34
CA THR A 491 5.23 3.74 -18.06
C THR A 491 5.78 5.15 -18.26
N ARG A 492 4.93 6.18 -18.21
CA ARG A 492 5.30 7.58 -18.47
C ARG A 492 5.27 8.44 -17.22
N TYR A 493 4.14 8.53 -16.51
CA TYR A 493 3.95 9.39 -15.34
C TYR A 493 3.88 8.58 -14.04
N LEU A 494 3.10 7.49 -14.04
CA LEU A 494 2.95 6.59 -12.90
C LEU A 494 3.83 5.35 -13.09
N ALA A 495 4.85 5.18 -12.25
CA ALA A 495 5.78 4.06 -12.29
C ALA A 495 5.61 3.12 -11.09
N ALA A 496 6.07 1.87 -11.23
CA ALA A 496 6.18 0.91 -10.14
C ALA A 496 7.65 0.74 -9.72
N CYS A 497 8.09 1.52 -8.72
CA CYS A 497 9.49 1.52 -8.28
C CYS A 497 9.79 0.40 -7.27
N THR A 498 10.98 -0.20 -7.32
CA THR A 498 11.37 -1.25 -6.36
C THR A 498 11.57 -0.72 -4.94
N LYS A 499 11.16 -1.50 -3.94
CA LYS A 499 11.36 -1.21 -2.50
C LYS A 499 12.30 -2.26 -1.88
N GLY A 500 13.23 -1.81 -1.03
CA GLY A 500 14.23 -2.65 -0.36
C GLY A 500 15.61 -2.68 -1.05
N SER A 501 16.67 -2.72 -0.25
CA SER A 501 18.07 -2.60 -0.69
C SER A 501 18.67 -3.90 -1.26
N THR A 502 18.12 -5.07 -0.92
CA THR A 502 18.60 -6.38 -1.41
C THR A 502 17.47 -7.20 -2.02
N ALA A 503 17.76 -7.83 -3.16
CA ALA A 503 16.78 -8.59 -3.94
C ALA A 503 16.11 -9.69 -3.08
N GLU A 504 16.90 -10.45 -2.32
CA GLU A 504 16.46 -11.65 -1.60
C GLU A 504 15.39 -11.40 -0.52
N LYS A 505 15.50 -10.33 0.27
CA LYS A 505 14.51 -9.96 1.30
C LYS A 505 13.27 -9.23 0.73
N SER A 506 13.38 -8.72 -0.49
CA SER A 506 12.33 -7.95 -1.16
C SER A 506 11.41 -8.78 -2.06
N LEU A 507 11.69 -10.07 -2.26
CA LEU A 507 10.85 -10.92 -3.11
C LEU A 507 9.46 -11.12 -2.48
N ARG A 508 8.43 -11.03 -3.31
CA ARG A 508 7.02 -11.23 -2.97
C ARG A 508 6.41 -12.27 -3.90
N ARG A 509 5.40 -12.97 -3.40
CA ARG A 509 4.60 -13.88 -4.22
C ARG A 509 3.73 -13.07 -5.18
N GLN A 510 3.33 -13.71 -6.26
CA GLN A 510 2.32 -13.19 -7.19
C GLN A 510 1.02 -13.97 -6.97
N ARG A 511 -0.04 -13.65 -7.72
CA ARG A 511 -1.35 -14.31 -7.61
C ARG A 511 -1.28 -15.82 -7.81
N ASP A 512 -0.51 -16.27 -8.80
CA ASP A 512 -0.17 -17.69 -8.95
C ASP A 512 1.02 -18.04 -8.05
N VAL A 513 0.78 -18.99 -7.14
CA VAL A 513 1.78 -19.51 -6.19
C VAL A 513 2.98 -20.16 -6.87
N ASN A 514 2.83 -20.62 -8.12
CA ASN A 514 3.90 -21.25 -8.91
C ASN A 514 4.70 -20.25 -9.75
N ALA A 515 4.26 -19.00 -9.85
CA ALA A 515 4.94 -17.99 -10.64
C ALA A 515 6.27 -17.55 -10.02
N VAL A 516 7.19 -17.07 -10.87
CA VAL A 516 8.47 -16.50 -10.43
C VAL A 516 8.21 -15.35 -9.46
N LYS A 517 8.85 -15.37 -8.29
CA LYS A 517 8.69 -14.27 -7.31
C LYS A 517 9.16 -12.94 -7.90
N ALA A 518 8.45 -11.87 -7.58
CA ALA A 518 8.76 -10.51 -8.05
C ALA A 518 9.34 -9.67 -6.91
N ARG A 519 10.20 -8.70 -7.21
CA ARG A 519 10.64 -7.72 -6.20
C ARG A 519 9.45 -6.87 -5.74
N GLU A 520 9.41 -6.51 -4.47
CA GLU A 520 8.42 -5.58 -3.92
C GLU A 520 8.54 -4.23 -4.65
N ARG A 521 7.39 -3.69 -5.07
CA ARG A 521 7.29 -2.38 -5.72
C ARG A 521 6.24 -1.52 -5.04
N ALA A 522 6.39 -0.21 -5.21
CA ALA A 522 5.41 0.79 -4.83
C ALA A 522 5.02 1.61 -6.07
N TYR A 523 3.76 2.03 -6.13
CA TYR A 523 3.37 3.07 -7.07
C TYR A 523 4.14 4.36 -6.77
N SER A 524 4.52 5.09 -7.80
CA SER A 524 5.24 6.36 -7.65
C SER A 524 5.04 7.27 -8.84
N LEU A 525 4.92 8.58 -8.60
CA LEU A 525 4.96 9.58 -9.66
C LEU A 525 6.41 9.92 -9.99
N LYS A 526 6.77 9.90 -11.29
CA LYS A 526 8.15 10.13 -11.72
C LYS A 526 8.67 11.52 -11.31
N PRO A 527 9.97 11.70 -11.06
CA PRO A 527 10.55 12.98 -10.64
C PRO A 527 10.30 14.14 -11.62
N SER A 528 10.23 13.85 -12.91
CA SER A 528 9.91 14.81 -13.97
C SER A 528 8.47 15.31 -13.87
N TYR A 529 7.53 14.39 -13.64
CA TYR A 529 6.13 14.73 -13.38
C TYR A 529 5.99 15.54 -12.08
N MET A 530 6.72 15.18 -11.03
CA MET A 530 6.78 15.97 -9.79
C MET A 530 7.37 17.36 -9.99
N THR A 531 8.39 17.49 -10.83
CA THR A 531 8.95 18.81 -11.21
C THR A 531 7.92 19.64 -11.96
N TYR A 532 7.12 19.03 -12.83
CA TYR A 532 6.03 19.71 -13.50
C TYR A 532 4.91 20.12 -12.52
N ILE A 533 4.47 19.23 -11.62
CA ILE A 533 3.51 19.57 -10.56
C ILE A 533 4.00 20.79 -9.75
N LEU A 534 5.27 20.77 -9.35
CA LEU A 534 5.88 21.85 -8.59
C LEU A 534 5.82 23.19 -9.35
N ASN A 535 6.25 23.23 -10.61
CA ASN A 535 6.32 24.49 -11.37
C ASN A 535 4.94 24.97 -11.84
N SER A 536 4.01 24.08 -12.15
CA SER A 536 2.75 24.42 -12.83
C SER A 536 1.51 24.38 -11.94
N TYR A 537 1.53 23.65 -10.83
CA TYR A 537 0.38 23.52 -9.90
C TYR A 537 0.65 24.15 -8.54
N ILE A 538 1.89 24.05 -8.05
CA ILE A 538 2.22 24.58 -6.71
C ILE A 538 2.68 26.04 -6.81
N TYR A 539 3.62 26.36 -7.71
CA TYR A 539 4.27 27.67 -7.75
C TYR A 539 3.94 28.54 -8.98
N GLY A 540 3.17 28.04 -9.93
CA GLY A 540 2.96 28.73 -11.19
C GLY A 540 1.71 28.26 -11.93
N GLU A 541 1.70 28.50 -13.23
CA GLU A 541 0.59 28.14 -14.12
C GLU A 541 1.09 27.23 -15.24
N ASP A 542 0.22 26.34 -15.70
CA ASP A 542 0.51 25.46 -16.81
C ASP A 542 0.35 26.17 -18.16
N ILE A 543 1.46 26.70 -18.66
CA ILE A 543 1.54 27.42 -19.93
C ILE A 543 2.15 26.59 -21.08
N ASP A 544 2.51 25.33 -20.81
CA ASP A 544 3.17 24.49 -21.81
C ASP A 544 2.19 24.00 -22.88
N GLU A 545 2.66 23.97 -24.13
CA GLU A 545 1.89 23.41 -25.24
C GLU A 545 1.70 21.90 -25.06
N ASN A 546 0.46 21.42 -25.21
CA ASN A 546 0.14 19.99 -25.16
C ASN A 546 0.17 19.40 -26.57
N ILE A 547 0.72 18.21 -26.75
CA ILE A 547 0.68 17.46 -28.02
C ILE A 547 -0.72 16.91 -28.25
N ILE A 548 -1.33 16.34 -27.21
CA ILE A 548 -2.70 15.84 -27.23
C ILE A 548 -3.62 17.05 -27.08
N LYS A 549 -4.52 17.26 -28.04
CA LYS A 549 -5.44 18.40 -28.06
C LYS A 549 -6.87 18.03 -27.67
N ASP A 550 -7.19 16.74 -27.75
CA ASP A 550 -8.54 16.17 -27.74
C ASP A 550 -8.81 15.26 -26.53
N TYR A 551 -8.33 15.66 -25.35
CA TYR A 551 -8.45 14.87 -24.11
C TYR A 551 -9.89 14.51 -23.70
N GLU A 552 -10.86 15.34 -24.09
CA GLU A 552 -12.27 15.18 -23.72
C GLU A 552 -12.91 13.93 -24.35
N ASN A 553 -12.41 13.48 -25.50
CA ASN A 553 -12.99 12.36 -26.25
C ASN A 553 -12.24 11.03 -26.07
N ILE A 554 -11.29 10.98 -25.13
CA ILE A 554 -10.41 9.82 -24.95
C ILE A 554 -10.39 9.40 -23.49
N ASP A 555 -10.66 8.12 -23.20
CA ASP A 555 -10.71 7.59 -21.83
C ASP A 555 -9.35 7.20 -21.26
N SER A 556 -8.43 6.75 -22.10
CA SER A 556 -7.03 6.49 -21.78
C SER A 556 -6.17 6.68 -23.03
N VAL A 557 -4.92 7.11 -22.84
CA VAL A 557 -4.00 7.39 -23.95
C VAL A 557 -2.68 6.67 -23.74
N ASP A 558 -2.33 5.79 -24.68
CA ASP A 558 -0.94 5.44 -24.92
C ASP A 558 -0.28 6.54 -25.75
N LEU A 559 0.54 7.35 -25.09
CA LEU A 559 1.23 8.50 -25.69
C LEU A 559 2.07 8.09 -26.90
N GLU A 560 2.70 6.92 -26.87
CA GLU A 560 3.52 6.44 -27.98
C GLU A 560 2.67 6.16 -29.22
N SER A 561 1.60 5.38 -29.06
CA SER A 561 0.67 5.08 -30.14
C SER A 561 0.00 6.33 -30.69
N TYR A 562 -0.37 7.30 -29.84
CA TYR A 562 -0.93 8.58 -30.26
C TYR A 562 0.03 9.34 -31.18
N ILE A 563 1.28 9.54 -30.75
CA ILE A 563 2.31 10.26 -31.52
C ILE A 563 2.61 9.52 -32.82
N ARG A 564 2.75 8.20 -32.77
CA ARG A 564 2.96 7.36 -33.96
C ARG A 564 1.84 7.55 -34.97
N ASN A 565 0.58 7.56 -34.54
CA ASN A 565 -0.57 7.74 -35.42
C ASN A 565 -0.61 9.14 -36.05
N LYS A 566 -0.25 10.19 -35.29
CA LYS A 566 -0.14 11.56 -35.83
C LYS A 566 0.99 11.71 -36.84
N LEU A 567 2.10 10.97 -36.67
CA LEU A 567 3.24 11.01 -37.59
C LEU A 567 3.11 10.05 -38.77
N LYS A 568 2.19 9.08 -38.71
CA LYS A 568 1.95 8.08 -39.76
C LYS A 568 1.77 8.67 -41.17
N PRO A 569 1.04 9.78 -41.38
CA PRO A 569 0.90 10.40 -42.71
C PRO A 569 2.21 10.93 -43.31
N TYR A 570 3.25 11.10 -42.49
CA TYR A 570 4.55 11.59 -42.92
C TYR A 570 5.58 10.48 -43.08
N PHE A 571 5.27 9.24 -42.68
CA PHE A 571 6.15 8.11 -42.91
C PHE A 571 6.29 7.85 -44.42
N GLY A 572 7.54 7.71 -44.87
CA GLY A 572 7.88 7.58 -46.28
C GLY A 572 8.08 8.90 -47.02
N LYS A 573 7.79 10.06 -46.40
CA LYS A 573 8.06 11.38 -47.01
C LYS A 573 9.49 11.83 -46.76
N SER A 574 10.09 12.48 -47.75
CA SER A 574 11.39 13.16 -47.64
C SER A 574 11.31 14.40 -46.76
N GLN A 575 12.45 14.87 -46.23
CA GLN A 575 12.49 16.15 -45.51
C GLN A 575 11.99 17.30 -46.37
N ALA A 576 12.29 17.30 -47.67
CA ALA A 576 11.85 18.34 -48.61
C ALA A 576 10.32 18.37 -48.76
N GLU A 577 9.67 17.22 -48.90
CA GLU A 577 8.21 17.10 -48.95
C GLU A 577 7.56 17.56 -47.65
N MET A 578 8.09 17.09 -46.50
CA MET A 578 7.60 17.51 -45.19
C MET A 578 7.71 19.02 -44.98
N LYS A 579 8.83 19.64 -45.40
CA LYS A 579 9.00 21.10 -45.32
C LYS A 579 7.94 21.84 -46.11
N LYS A 580 7.66 21.37 -47.33
CA LYS A 580 6.66 21.97 -48.21
C LYS A 580 5.26 21.87 -47.61
N GLU A 581 4.89 20.69 -47.12
CA GLU A 581 3.56 20.41 -46.54
C GLU A 581 3.33 21.14 -45.22
N LEU A 582 4.36 21.23 -44.37
CA LEU A 582 4.30 21.91 -43.07
C LEU A 582 4.60 23.42 -43.15
N GLY A 583 4.88 23.95 -44.34
CA GLY A 583 5.19 25.37 -44.55
C GLY A 583 6.47 25.83 -43.83
N ILE A 584 7.49 24.99 -43.75
CA ILE A 584 8.74 25.27 -43.03
C ILE A 584 9.82 25.76 -44.00
N ASP A 585 10.18 27.03 -43.90
CA ASP A 585 11.34 27.60 -44.58
C ASP A 585 12.53 27.73 -43.61
N SER A 586 13.24 26.62 -43.39
CA SER A 586 14.42 26.58 -42.54
C SER A 586 15.43 25.52 -43.01
N ASN A 587 16.72 25.84 -42.88
CA ASN A 587 17.83 24.91 -43.08
C ASN A 587 18.66 24.74 -41.79
N ALA A 588 18.06 25.02 -40.62
CA ALA A 588 18.74 24.92 -39.34
C ALA A 588 19.25 23.49 -39.07
N LYS A 589 20.32 23.38 -38.26
CA LYS A 589 20.86 22.08 -37.82
C LYS A 589 19.81 21.22 -37.08
N SER A 590 18.79 21.86 -36.49
CA SER A 590 17.67 21.24 -35.78
C SER A 590 16.45 20.92 -36.66
N LEU A 591 16.57 21.00 -37.99
CA LEU A 591 15.45 20.82 -38.93
C LEU A 591 14.58 19.60 -38.63
N ASN A 592 15.19 18.46 -38.29
CA ASN A 592 14.43 17.23 -37.97
C ASN A 592 13.51 17.40 -36.76
N GLN A 593 13.99 18.01 -35.69
CA GLN A 593 13.17 18.27 -34.50
C GLN A 593 12.05 19.27 -34.84
N LEU A 594 12.34 20.27 -35.67
CA LEU A 594 11.34 21.25 -36.12
C LEU A 594 10.23 20.60 -36.97
N LEU A 595 10.59 19.74 -37.92
CA LEU A 595 9.65 18.98 -38.75
C LEU A 595 8.70 18.16 -37.87
N ILE A 596 9.25 17.41 -36.91
CA ILE A 596 8.43 16.58 -36.02
C ILE A 596 7.57 17.42 -35.08
N SER A 597 8.10 18.52 -34.54
CA SER A 597 7.33 19.43 -33.67
C SER A 597 6.11 19.99 -34.42
N LYS A 598 6.32 20.49 -35.65
CA LYS A 598 5.23 21.01 -36.48
C LYS A 598 4.23 19.94 -36.91
N ALA A 599 4.70 18.73 -37.25
CA ALA A 599 3.81 17.61 -37.57
C ALA A 599 2.92 17.23 -36.37
N LEU A 600 3.38 17.45 -35.14
CA LEU A 600 2.62 17.27 -33.91
C LEU A 600 1.89 18.53 -33.44
N SER A 601 1.87 19.59 -34.25
CA SER A 601 1.20 20.86 -33.93
C SER A 601 1.70 21.52 -32.63
N VAL A 602 3.01 21.44 -32.40
CA VAL A 602 3.71 22.13 -31.30
C VAL A 602 4.93 22.91 -31.81
N SER A 603 5.35 23.92 -31.07
CA SER A 603 6.51 24.76 -31.38
C SER A 603 7.83 24.03 -31.12
N ASP A 604 7.95 23.40 -29.96
CA ASP A 604 9.07 22.54 -29.59
C ASP A 604 8.59 21.31 -28.82
N ILE A 605 8.73 20.15 -29.45
CA ILE A 605 8.30 18.88 -28.89
C ILE A 605 8.93 18.56 -27.54
N GLU A 606 10.22 18.86 -27.30
CA GLU A 606 10.86 18.54 -26.02
C GLU A 606 10.36 19.42 -24.87
N ASN A 607 9.83 20.59 -25.20
CA ASN A 607 9.25 21.52 -24.24
C ASN A 607 7.72 21.39 -24.12
N SER A 608 7.11 20.47 -24.87
CA SER A 608 5.70 20.14 -24.68
C SER A 608 5.44 19.55 -23.29
N SER A 609 4.23 19.78 -22.80
CA SER A 609 3.71 19.31 -21.52
C SER A 609 3.99 17.82 -21.32
N GLU A 610 3.64 16.97 -22.28
CA GLU A 610 3.76 15.52 -22.15
C GLU A 610 5.21 15.03 -22.13
N PHE A 611 6.09 15.64 -22.92
CA PHE A 611 7.51 15.27 -22.98
C PHE A 611 8.24 15.69 -21.72
N LYS A 612 7.98 16.89 -21.19
CA LYS A 612 8.53 17.34 -19.91
C LYS A 612 8.09 16.44 -18.76
N LYS A 613 6.81 16.10 -18.69
CA LYS A 613 6.24 15.20 -17.66
C LYS A 613 6.88 13.81 -17.67
N ALA A 614 7.11 13.24 -18.85
CA ALA A 614 7.70 11.91 -19.01
C ALA A 614 9.25 11.89 -19.12
N ASP A 615 9.91 13.05 -19.07
CA ASP A 615 11.36 13.23 -19.33
C ASP A 615 11.83 12.58 -20.64
N ILE A 616 11.06 12.79 -21.71
CA ILE A 616 11.38 12.25 -23.03
C ILE A 616 12.36 13.18 -23.74
N LYS A 617 13.44 12.60 -24.27
CA LYS A 617 14.42 13.30 -25.12
C LYS A 617 14.39 12.84 -26.56
N VAL A 618 14.45 13.77 -27.50
CA VAL A 618 14.40 13.45 -28.93
C VAL A 618 15.80 13.25 -29.46
N LYS A 619 15.99 12.14 -30.17
CA LYS A 619 17.24 11.86 -30.89
C LYS A 619 16.93 11.46 -32.31
N THR A 620 17.47 12.21 -33.27
CA THR A 620 17.38 11.83 -34.67
C THR A 620 18.46 10.81 -35.00
N ILE A 621 18.06 9.74 -35.69
CA ILE A 621 18.95 8.69 -36.17
C ILE A 621 18.82 8.61 -37.68
N ARG A 622 19.96 8.57 -38.38
CA ARG A 622 20.01 8.40 -39.84
C ARG A 622 20.54 7.02 -40.17
N VAL A 623 19.74 6.23 -40.86
CA VAL A 623 20.03 4.87 -41.30
C VAL A 623 20.41 4.91 -42.77
N GLU A 624 21.42 4.13 -43.16
CA GLU A 624 21.81 3.97 -44.57
C GLU A 624 20.71 3.27 -45.38
N CYS A 625 20.80 3.36 -46.71
CA CYS A 625 19.78 2.83 -47.62
C CYS A 625 19.52 1.33 -47.47
N ASP A 626 20.57 0.57 -47.15
CA ASP A 626 20.50 -0.88 -46.93
C ASP A 626 19.89 -1.27 -45.58
N GLY A 627 19.71 -0.31 -44.65
CA GLY A 627 19.24 -0.60 -43.30
C GLY A 627 20.27 -1.29 -42.39
N ASN A 628 21.52 -1.45 -42.83
CA ASN A 628 22.58 -2.20 -42.13
C ASN A 628 23.57 -1.33 -41.37
N ASN A 629 23.48 -0.03 -41.48
CA ASN A 629 24.39 0.86 -40.79
C ASN A 629 23.72 2.18 -40.39
N ILE A 630 24.26 2.81 -39.35
CA ILE A 630 23.99 4.20 -39.02
C ILE A 630 25.32 4.93 -38.94
N GLU A 631 25.35 6.17 -39.40
CA GLU A 631 26.60 6.91 -39.56
C GLU A 631 27.25 7.31 -38.23
N GLN A 632 26.43 7.69 -37.24
CA GLN A 632 26.90 8.37 -36.04
C GLN A 632 26.65 7.55 -34.78
N HIS A 633 27.62 7.64 -33.86
CA HIS A 633 27.40 7.26 -32.46
C HIS A 633 26.49 8.31 -31.81
N MET A 634 25.77 7.94 -30.75
CA MET A 634 24.93 8.89 -30.02
C MET A 634 25.70 9.46 -28.84
N SER A 635 25.86 10.78 -28.79
CA SER A 635 26.59 11.48 -27.71
C SER A 635 25.68 11.98 -26.61
N PHE A 636 26.29 12.07 -25.42
CA PHE A 636 25.74 12.70 -24.22
C PHE A 636 26.55 13.97 -23.87
N PRO A 637 26.07 14.79 -22.92
CA PRO A 637 26.78 16.00 -22.50
C PRO A 637 28.24 15.73 -22.05
N PHE A 638 29.09 16.75 -22.15
CA PHE A 638 30.46 16.66 -21.65
C PHE A 638 30.48 16.40 -20.14
N VAL A 639 31.40 15.53 -19.73
CA VAL A 639 31.69 15.29 -18.33
C VAL A 639 32.91 16.10 -17.92
N LYS A 640 32.87 16.69 -16.72
CA LYS A 640 34.05 17.29 -16.10
C LYS A 640 34.85 16.21 -15.40
N PHE A 641 36.14 16.09 -15.67
CA PHE A 641 36.95 14.99 -15.15
C PHE A 641 36.98 14.94 -13.62
N MET A 642 37.13 16.11 -12.99
CA MET A 642 37.13 16.23 -11.52
C MET A 642 35.76 15.89 -10.91
N ASP A 643 34.66 16.09 -11.64
CA ASP A 643 33.33 15.70 -11.17
C ASP A 643 33.16 14.18 -11.31
N LEU A 644 33.53 13.62 -12.46
CA LEU A 644 33.44 12.19 -12.76
C LEU A 644 34.21 11.32 -11.75
N ILE A 645 35.41 11.71 -11.33
CA ILE A 645 36.17 10.91 -10.35
C ILE A 645 35.57 10.97 -8.94
N ASN A 646 34.78 12.00 -8.63
CA ASN A 646 34.22 12.25 -7.31
C ASN A 646 32.74 11.89 -7.19
N GLU A 647 32.05 11.66 -8.31
CA GLU A 647 30.63 11.26 -8.31
C GLU A 647 30.48 9.75 -8.00
N GLU A 648 29.43 9.39 -7.27
CA GLU A 648 29.01 8.00 -7.05
C GLU A 648 28.03 7.56 -8.15
N TRP A 649 27.99 6.26 -8.46
CA TRP A 649 27.21 5.75 -9.61
C TRP A 649 25.73 6.16 -9.55
N GLU A 650 25.11 6.02 -8.38
CA GLU A 650 23.68 6.27 -8.18
C GLU A 650 23.29 7.74 -8.37
N GLU A 651 24.23 8.66 -8.15
CA GLU A 651 24.06 10.11 -8.30
C GLU A 651 24.78 10.65 -9.54
N SER A 652 25.33 9.77 -10.37
CA SER A 652 26.18 10.16 -11.49
C SER A 652 25.37 10.78 -12.61
N SER A 653 25.92 11.84 -13.21
CA SER A 653 25.35 12.48 -14.40
C SER A 653 25.28 11.52 -15.59
N THR A 654 26.16 10.51 -15.63
CA THR A 654 26.18 9.48 -16.67
C THR A 654 24.96 8.57 -16.57
N LYS A 655 24.63 8.10 -15.37
CA LYS A 655 23.43 7.29 -15.14
C LYS A 655 22.16 8.08 -15.47
N GLU A 656 22.05 9.32 -14.98
CA GLU A 656 20.90 10.19 -15.27
C GLU A 656 20.68 10.34 -16.79
N ASN A 657 21.74 10.61 -17.56
CA ASN A 657 21.60 10.88 -18.97
C ASN A 657 21.47 9.62 -19.84
N MET A 658 22.16 8.52 -19.51
CA MET A 658 22.18 7.33 -20.37
C MET A 658 21.16 6.27 -19.98
N ILE A 659 20.77 6.23 -18.70
CA ILE A 659 19.97 5.13 -18.14
C ILE A 659 18.57 5.58 -17.76
N ASP A 660 18.48 6.66 -16.99
CA ASP A 660 17.21 7.05 -16.35
C ASP A 660 16.25 7.74 -17.34
N LYS A 661 16.78 8.31 -18.42
CA LYS A 661 16.01 9.01 -19.46
C LYS A 661 15.38 8.08 -20.48
N THR A 662 14.16 8.45 -20.89
CA THR A 662 13.49 7.88 -22.06
C THR A 662 13.83 8.70 -23.30
N TYR A 663 14.11 8.02 -24.41
CA TYR A 663 14.40 8.65 -25.69
C TYR A 663 13.33 8.35 -26.72
N MET A 664 12.89 9.36 -27.47
CA MET A 664 12.19 9.15 -28.72
C MET A 664 13.19 9.23 -29.87
N PHE A 665 13.49 8.08 -30.47
CA PHE A 665 14.28 7.99 -31.68
C PHE A 665 13.42 8.32 -32.89
N VAL A 666 13.79 9.37 -33.61
CA VAL A 666 13.18 9.73 -34.90
C VAL A 666 14.10 9.21 -35.99
N ILE A 667 13.63 8.21 -36.72
CA ILE A 667 14.46 7.43 -37.64
C ILE A 667 14.21 7.92 -39.05
N PHE A 668 15.26 8.47 -39.64
CA PHE A 668 15.31 8.82 -41.05
C PHE A 668 16.13 7.78 -41.81
N LYS A 669 15.65 7.37 -42.98
CA LYS A 669 16.34 6.44 -43.88
C LYS A 669 16.83 7.21 -45.11
N LYS A 670 18.11 7.06 -45.44
CA LYS A 670 18.71 7.57 -46.67
C LYS A 670 18.25 6.70 -47.84
N ASP A 671 18.07 7.28 -49.02
CA ASP A 671 18.01 6.50 -50.25
C ASP A 671 19.40 6.28 -50.86
N ASN A 672 19.44 5.69 -52.06
CA ASN A 672 20.69 5.41 -52.77
C ASN A 672 21.37 6.67 -53.32
N MET A 673 20.65 7.78 -53.42
CA MET A 673 21.13 9.04 -53.99
C MET A 673 21.73 9.95 -52.92
N TYR A 674 21.26 9.88 -51.66
CA TYR A 674 21.68 10.76 -50.55
C TYR A 674 23.19 11.04 -50.47
N ASN A 675 24.03 10.02 -50.63
CA ASN A 675 25.49 10.13 -50.47
C ASN A 675 26.22 10.72 -51.69
N GLN A 676 25.53 10.97 -52.83
CA GLN A 676 26.15 11.54 -54.04
C GLN A 676 26.57 13.01 -53.85
N ASP A 677 25.76 13.81 -53.15
CA ASP A 677 26.09 15.20 -52.80
C ASP A 677 25.74 15.51 -51.33
N LYS A 678 26.47 14.85 -50.41
CA LYS A 678 26.26 14.96 -48.96
C LYS A 678 26.47 16.36 -48.38
N ASN A 679 27.14 17.25 -49.11
CA ASN A 679 27.47 18.60 -48.63
C ASN A 679 26.39 19.62 -49.03
N ASN A 680 25.49 19.25 -49.94
CA ASN A 680 24.39 20.08 -50.37
C ASN A 680 23.13 19.79 -49.54
N SER A 681 22.77 20.75 -48.70
CA SER A 681 21.63 20.61 -47.79
C SER A 681 20.29 20.44 -48.52
N LYS A 682 20.09 21.06 -49.69
CA LYS A 682 18.85 20.93 -50.46
C LYS A 682 18.75 19.53 -51.07
N TYR A 683 19.84 19.04 -51.65
CA TYR A 683 19.94 17.69 -52.20
C TYR A 683 19.70 16.62 -51.13
N THR A 684 20.40 16.70 -50.01
CA THR A 684 20.24 15.73 -48.90
C THR A 684 18.83 15.72 -48.29
N GLN A 685 18.10 16.84 -48.35
CA GLN A 685 16.71 16.91 -47.87
C GLN A 685 15.72 16.15 -48.77
N GLU A 686 15.97 16.07 -50.06
CA GLU A 686 15.15 15.30 -51.02
C GLU A 686 15.35 13.79 -50.87
N HIS A 687 16.49 13.38 -50.31
CA HIS A 687 16.95 12.00 -50.26
C HIS A 687 17.00 11.39 -48.84
N LEU A 688 16.41 12.07 -47.86
CA LEU A 688 16.32 11.62 -46.47
C LEU A 688 14.85 11.52 -46.04
N PHE A 689 14.39 10.30 -45.79
CA PHE A 689 12.98 9.99 -45.61
C PHE A 689 12.65 9.68 -44.16
N LEU A 690 11.58 10.26 -43.61
CA LEU A 690 11.09 9.87 -42.30
C LEU A 690 10.57 8.43 -42.38
N ASN A 691 11.27 7.50 -41.74
CA ASN A 691 10.93 6.08 -41.83
C ASN A 691 10.05 5.65 -40.66
N ASN A 692 10.44 5.99 -39.43
CA ASN A 692 9.73 5.54 -38.25
C ASN A 692 10.09 6.38 -37.01
N ILE A 693 9.37 6.14 -35.90
CA ILE A 693 9.75 6.56 -34.55
C ILE A 693 9.85 5.35 -33.62
N MET A 694 10.60 5.47 -32.53
CA MET A 694 10.64 4.48 -31.44
C MET A 694 10.86 5.18 -30.11
N PHE A 695 10.07 4.85 -29.09
CA PHE A 695 10.41 5.20 -27.72
C PHE A 695 11.32 4.12 -27.15
N TRP A 696 12.41 4.53 -26.53
CA TRP A 696 13.48 3.64 -26.12
C TRP A 696 14.09 4.10 -24.81
N GLN A 697 14.28 3.14 -23.91
CA GLN A 697 15.10 3.26 -22.74
C GLN A 697 16.00 2.04 -22.67
N ILE A 698 17.20 2.22 -22.11
CA ILE A 698 18.15 1.12 -22.01
C ILE A 698 17.63 0.02 -21.08
N SER A 699 17.88 -1.24 -21.44
CA SER A 699 17.55 -2.38 -20.59
C SER A 699 18.44 -2.44 -19.34
N GLU A 700 17.96 -3.03 -18.25
CA GLU A 700 18.78 -3.23 -17.04
C GLU A 700 20.09 -3.99 -17.34
N LYS A 701 20.03 -5.00 -18.24
CA LYS A 701 21.19 -5.77 -18.68
C LYS A 701 22.23 -4.89 -19.38
N ASP A 702 21.80 -4.00 -20.26
CA ASP A 702 22.70 -3.11 -20.99
C ASP A 702 23.18 -1.92 -20.12
N ALA A 703 22.40 -1.51 -19.11
CA ALA A 703 22.80 -0.50 -18.13
C ALA A 703 24.04 -0.92 -17.32
N ILE A 704 24.17 -2.22 -17.02
CA ILE A 704 25.37 -2.77 -16.36
C ILE A 704 26.62 -2.54 -17.22
N GLU A 705 26.52 -2.64 -18.55
CA GLU A 705 27.65 -2.40 -19.45
C GLU A 705 28.05 -0.91 -19.45
N VAL A 706 27.09 0.01 -19.39
CA VAL A 706 27.38 1.44 -19.22
C VAL A 706 28.10 1.70 -17.91
N LYS A 707 27.67 1.06 -16.81
CA LYS A 707 28.34 1.16 -15.50
C LYS A 707 29.79 0.72 -15.56
N LYS A 708 30.09 -0.43 -16.20
CA LYS A 708 31.47 -0.91 -16.39
C LYS A 708 32.33 0.10 -17.15
N VAL A 709 31.79 0.71 -18.21
CA VAL A 709 32.47 1.74 -18.99
C VAL A 709 32.75 2.98 -18.13
N TRP A 710 31.78 3.39 -17.31
CA TRP A 710 31.92 4.52 -16.39
C TRP A 710 32.96 4.26 -15.28
N GLU A 711 32.96 3.07 -14.66
CA GLU A 711 33.95 2.67 -13.65
C GLU A 711 35.36 2.66 -14.24
N LYS A 712 35.51 2.08 -15.44
CA LYS A 712 36.80 2.05 -16.12
C LYS A 712 37.29 3.45 -16.50
N ALA A 713 36.39 4.31 -16.96
CA ALA A 713 36.72 5.71 -17.24
C ALA A 713 37.23 6.44 -16.00
N ARG A 714 36.58 6.28 -14.84
CA ARG A 714 37.02 6.88 -13.56
C ARG A 714 38.41 6.41 -13.17
N GLU A 715 38.65 5.10 -13.22
CA GLU A 715 39.95 4.51 -12.93
C GLU A 715 41.05 5.10 -13.83
N VAL A 716 40.82 5.12 -15.15
CA VAL A 716 41.77 5.64 -16.14
C VAL A 716 42.03 7.14 -15.93
N ILE A 717 41.01 7.94 -15.64
CA ILE A 717 41.17 9.39 -15.41
C ILE A 717 41.92 9.67 -14.11
N ARG A 718 41.64 8.92 -13.03
CA ARG A 718 42.42 9.01 -11.77
C ARG A 718 43.90 8.73 -12.01
N ASN A 719 44.21 7.81 -12.93
CA ASN A 719 45.57 7.43 -13.29
C ASN A 719 46.17 8.31 -14.42
N GLY A 720 45.62 9.50 -14.67
CA GLY A 720 46.19 10.46 -15.65
C GLY A 720 45.85 10.18 -17.12
N ALA A 721 44.81 9.39 -17.38
CA ALA A 721 44.28 9.07 -18.72
C ALA A 721 45.21 8.33 -19.70
N GLY A 722 46.46 8.03 -19.32
CA GLY A 722 47.42 7.30 -20.16
C GLY A 722 47.79 8.04 -21.45
N LEU A 723 47.96 9.36 -21.36
CA LEU A 723 48.24 10.22 -22.50
C LEU A 723 49.59 9.89 -23.15
N ARG A 724 49.59 9.63 -24.47
CA ARG A 724 50.82 9.33 -25.22
C ARG A 724 50.79 9.89 -26.63
N LYS A 725 51.90 10.51 -27.05
CA LYS A 725 52.08 10.99 -28.43
C LYS A 725 52.37 9.82 -29.37
N LYS A 726 51.67 9.78 -30.50
CA LYS A 726 51.97 8.88 -31.62
C LYS A 726 52.15 9.73 -32.88
N ALA A 727 53.27 9.57 -33.58
CA ALA A 727 53.52 10.26 -34.84
C ALA A 727 52.40 9.97 -35.87
N ARG A 728 51.98 11.01 -36.60
CA ARG A 728 51.06 10.93 -37.73
C ARG A 728 51.38 12.03 -38.74
N GLY A 729 51.96 11.65 -39.88
CA GLY A 729 52.45 12.61 -40.87
C GLY A 729 53.52 13.54 -40.27
N GLN A 730 53.45 14.84 -40.57
CA GLN A 730 54.31 15.87 -39.97
C GLN A 730 53.91 16.26 -38.53
N GLY A 731 52.87 15.64 -37.96
CA GLY A 731 52.37 15.95 -36.62
C GLY A 731 52.29 14.74 -35.69
N PHE A 732 51.52 14.89 -34.60
CA PHE A 732 51.25 13.81 -33.65
C PHE A 732 49.75 13.69 -33.36
N ILE A 733 49.33 12.48 -32.98
CA ILE A 733 48.05 12.22 -32.32
C ILE A 733 48.33 11.93 -30.85
N MET A 734 47.53 12.52 -29.98
CA MET A 734 47.45 12.10 -28.59
C MET A 734 46.53 10.89 -28.45
N LYS A 735 47.09 9.76 -28.02
CA LYS A 735 46.32 8.59 -27.59
C LYS A 735 46.08 8.64 -26.08
N ASN A 736 45.02 7.96 -25.65
CA ASN A 736 44.65 7.81 -24.25
C ASN A 736 44.01 6.43 -24.05
N ASP A 737 43.91 6.01 -22.79
CA ASP A 737 43.40 4.69 -22.40
C ASP A 737 41.94 4.69 -21.99
N LEU A 738 41.20 5.78 -22.27
CA LEU A 738 39.77 5.84 -22.02
C LEU A 738 39.04 4.78 -22.85
N PRO A 739 37.95 4.18 -22.32
CA PRO A 739 37.19 3.14 -23.00
C PRO A 739 36.83 3.51 -24.44
N LYS A 740 37.20 2.65 -25.40
CA LYS A 740 36.92 2.81 -26.83
C LYS A 740 35.68 2.04 -27.23
N SER A 741 35.10 2.40 -28.38
CA SER A 741 33.90 1.74 -28.92
C SER A 741 34.06 0.24 -29.22
N LYS A 742 35.31 -0.27 -29.23
CA LYS A 742 35.62 -1.69 -29.41
C LYS A 742 35.76 -2.45 -28.09
N ASP A 743 35.94 -1.74 -26.97
CA ASP A 743 36.23 -2.34 -25.66
C ASP A 743 34.94 -2.75 -24.94
N ASN A 744 33.80 -2.17 -25.32
CA ASN A 744 32.48 -2.49 -24.79
C ASN A 744 31.43 -2.45 -25.90
N ARG A 745 30.43 -3.35 -25.86
CA ARG A 745 29.38 -3.41 -26.89
C ARG A 745 28.45 -2.19 -26.87
N VAL A 746 28.17 -1.64 -25.70
CA VAL A 746 27.10 -0.65 -25.47
C VAL A 746 27.61 0.79 -25.57
N ALA A 747 28.66 1.13 -24.82
CA ALA A 747 29.08 2.52 -24.66
C ALA A 747 30.60 2.72 -24.73
N HIS A 748 31.03 3.96 -24.93
CA HIS A 748 32.44 4.37 -24.87
C HIS A 748 32.60 5.86 -24.54
N MET A 749 33.85 6.31 -24.36
CA MET A 749 34.17 7.72 -24.24
C MET A 749 34.97 8.23 -25.44
N ARG A 750 34.60 9.42 -25.92
CA ARG A 750 35.37 10.16 -26.94
C ARG A 750 35.02 11.66 -26.92
N PRO A 751 35.84 12.52 -27.54
CA PRO A 751 35.47 13.91 -27.77
C PRO A 751 34.28 14.03 -28.71
N HIS A 752 33.48 15.08 -28.50
CA HIS A 752 32.43 15.52 -29.41
C HIS A 752 32.87 16.66 -30.34
N THR A 753 33.99 17.31 -30.04
CA THR A 753 34.57 18.36 -30.88
C THR A 753 35.51 17.78 -31.93
N SER A 754 35.60 18.45 -33.08
CA SER A 754 36.64 18.19 -34.08
C SER A 754 38.02 18.69 -33.62
N GLU A 755 38.02 19.80 -32.88
CA GLU A 755 39.21 20.41 -32.31
C GLU A 755 39.68 19.67 -31.06
N SER A 756 40.99 19.57 -30.90
CA SER A 756 41.64 18.98 -29.73
C SER A 756 42.26 20.06 -28.84
N GLY A 757 42.17 19.89 -27.53
CA GLY A 757 42.79 20.75 -26.53
C GLY A 757 43.61 19.94 -25.53
N TYR A 758 44.84 20.39 -25.22
CA TYR A 758 45.76 19.77 -24.26
C TYR A 758 46.51 20.80 -23.41
N THR A 759 45.98 22.03 -23.32
CA THR A 759 46.57 23.14 -22.56
C THR A 759 45.48 23.88 -21.78
N ALA A 760 45.87 24.59 -20.71
CA ALA A 760 44.95 25.33 -19.85
C ALA A 760 44.12 26.40 -20.59
N ASN A 761 44.68 27.00 -21.64
CA ASN A 761 44.03 28.08 -22.38
C ASN A 761 43.08 27.57 -23.48
N SER A 762 43.02 26.26 -23.71
CA SER A 762 42.16 25.71 -24.76
C SER A 762 40.71 25.62 -24.28
N PRO A 763 39.72 26.20 -25.02
CA PRO A 763 38.31 26.08 -24.65
C PRO A 763 37.78 24.64 -24.78
N TYR A 764 38.54 23.78 -25.47
CA TYR A 764 38.22 22.37 -25.70
C TYR A 764 38.88 21.43 -24.68
N ALA A 765 39.72 21.94 -23.77
CA ALA A 765 40.40 21.14 -22.75
C ALA A 765 39.66 21.15 -21.41
N ASP A 766 39.88 20.11 -20.63
CA ASP A 766 39.53 20.02 -19.21
C ASP A 766 40.73 19.44 -18.43
N ILE A 767 40.81 19.74 -17.15
CA ILE A 767 41.95 19.40 -16.29
C ILE A 767 41.80 17.99 -15.70
N LEU A 768 42.86 17.19 -15.80
CA LEU A 768 42.99 15.88 -15.18
C LEU A 768 43.42 16.01 -13.70
N PRO A 769 43.17 14.98 -12.87
CA PRO A 769 43.64 14.97 -11.47
C PRO A 769 45.17 15.11 -11.32
N SER A 770 45.93 14.71 -12.34
CA SER A 770 47.40 14.87 -12.41
C SER A 770 47.85 16.33 -12.61
N GLY A 771 46.93 17.26 -12.92
CA GLY A 771 47.24 18.64 -13.32
C GLY A 771 47.47 18.84 -14.82
N GLU A 772 47.55 17.75 -15.59
CA GLU A 772 47.61 17.80 -17.06
C GLU A 772 46.25 18.16 -17.67
N TYR A 773 46.26 18.63 -18.93
CA TYR A 773 45.03 18.97 -19.65
C TYR A 773 44.80 18.01 -20.80
N MET A 774 43.55 17.58 -20.98
CA MET A 774 43.14 16.77 -22.14
C MET A 774 41.82 17.29 -22.71
N THR A 775 41.54 16.91 -23.97
CA THR A 775 40.32 17.34 -24.65
C THR A 775 39.10 16.83 -23.90
N LYS A 776 38.09 17.69 -23.72
CA LYS A 776 36.81 17.36 -23.09
C LYS A 776 36.23 16.09 -23.70
N GLN A 777 35.75 15.21 -22.84
CA GLN A 777 35.18 13.92 -23.23
C GLN A 777 33.70 13.88 -22.89
N CYS A 778 32.95 13.08 -23.62
CA CYS A 778 31.62 12.66 -23.22
C CYS A 778 31.46 11.16 -23.42
N PHE A 779 30.44 10.61 -22.77
CA PHE A 779 30.00 9.25 -23.03
C PHE A 779 29.16 9.19 -24.31
N TRP A 780 29.18 8.02 -24.95
CA TRP A 780 28.45 7.76 -26.18
C TRP A 780 27.86 6.36 -26.15
N PHE A 781 26.67 6.20 -26.74
CA PHE A 781 26.24 4.88 -27.19
C PHE A 781 26.89 4.51 -28.51
N ASN A 782 27.28 3.24 -28.61
CA ASN A 782 27.84 2.69 -29.82
C ASN A 782 26.80 2.63 -30.93
N ARG A 783 27.18 3.07 -32.13
CA ARG A 783 26.28 3.03 -33.30
C ARG A 783 25.73 1.64 -33.61
N LYS A 784 26.56 0.59 -33.45
CA LYS A 784 26.15 -0.81 -33.66
C LYS A 784 25.09 -1.24 -32.65
N PHE A 785 25.26 -0.84 -31.39
CA PHE A 785 24.28 -1.11 -30.34
C PHE A 785 22.96 -0.41 -30.64
N ILE A 786 22.97 0.88 -30.98
CA ILE A 786 21.75 1.63 -31.32
C ILE A 786 21.04 1.00 -32.54
N LEU A 787 21.78 0.61 -33.58
CA LEU A 787 21.19 -0.09 -34.73
C LEU A 787 20.55 -1.44 -34.34
N GLU A 788 21.18 -2.20 -33.45
CA GLU A 788 20.62 -3.44 -32.90
C GLU A 788 19.27 -3.18 -32.20
N GLN A 789 19.16 -2.09 -31.43
CA GLN A 789 17.92 -1.72 -30.75
C GLN A 789 16.82 -1.29 -31.74
N ILE A 790 17.18 -0.52 -32.77
CA ILE A 790 16.22 -0.12 -33.81
C ILE A 790 15.66 -1.35 -34.53
N ARG A 791 16.53 -2.29 -34.92
CA ARG A 791 16.11 -3.51 -35.61
C ARG A 791 15.12 -4.31 -34.78
N LYS A 792 15.47 -4.65 -33.55
CA LYS A 792 14.61 -5.46 -32.66
C LYS A 792 13.18 -4.95 -32.49
N ASN A 793 12.95 -3.64 -32.65
CA ASN A 793 11.68 -3.01 -32.33
C ASN A 793 10.92 -2.46 -33.55
N ILE A 794 11.56 -2.38 -34.72
CA ILE A 794 10.97 -1.72 -35.91
C ILE A 794 11.12 -2.53 -37.20
N LEU A 795 12.27 -3.19 -37.42
CA LEU A 795 12.59 -3.90 -38.67
C LEU A 795 12.48 -5.41 -38.46
#